data_AF-Q9ZFX7-F1
#
_entry.id   AF-Q9ZFX7-F1
#
_cell.length_a   1.000
_cell.length_b   1.000
_cell.length_c   1.000
_cell.angle_alpha   90.00
_cell.angle_beta   90.00
_cell.angle_gamma   90.00
#
_symmetry.space_group_name_H-M   'P 1'
#
loop_
_entity.id
_entity.type
_entity.pdbx_description
1 polymer ?
#
loop_
_entity_poly.entity_id
_entity_poly.type
_entity_poly.pdbx_seq_one_letter_code
_entity_poly.pdbx_strand_id
1 'polypeptide(L)'
;MSVWVTWPGLVKFGTLGIYAGLITLALERDVLFKNNLFDVDNLPAANASITCDARSQVARTEDGTCNILANPAEGSVYRRFGRNVDPSVTHGETEADTLLSPNPREVSNVLMARGEFKPAPSLNFIAASWIQFMVHDWVEHGPNAEANPIQVPLPAGDALGSGSLSVRRTQPDPTRTPAEAGKPATYRNHNTHWWDGSQLYGSSKDINDKVRAFEGGKLKINPDGTLPTEFLSGKPITGFNENWWVGLSMLHQLFTKEHNAIAAMLQQKYPDKDDQWLYDHARLVNSALMAKIHTVEWTPAVIANPVTERAMYANWWGLLGSGPERDKYQEEARMLQEDLASSNSFVLRILGIDGSQAGSSAIDHALAGIVGSTNPNNYGVPYTLTEEFVAVYRMHPLMRDKVDVYDIGSNIIARSVPLQETRDADAEELLADENPERLWYSFGITNPGSLTLNNYPNFLRNLSMPLVGNIDLATIDVLRDRERGVPRYNEFRREIGLNPITKFEDLTTDPATLANLKRIYGNDIEKIDTLVGMLAETVRPDGFAFGETAFQIFIMNASRRLMTDRFYTKDYRPEIYTAEGLAWVENTTMVDVLKRHNPQLVNSLVGVENAFKPWGLNIPADYESWPGKAKQDNLWVNGALRTQYAAGQLPAIPPVDVGGLISSVLWKKVQTKSDVAPAGYEKAMHPHGVMAKVKFTAVPGHPYTGLFQGADSGLLRLSVAGDPATNGFQPGLAWKAFVDGKPSQNVSALYTLSGQGSNHNFFANELSQFVLPETNDTLGTTLLFSLVSLKPTLLRVDDMAEVTQTGQAVTSVKAPTQIYFVPKPELRSLFSSAAHDFRSDLTSLTAGTKLYDVYATSMEIKTSILPSTNRSYAQQRRNSAVKIGEMELTSPFIASAFGDNGVFFKHQRHEDK
;
A
#
# COMPACT_ATOMS: atom_id res chain seq x y z
N MET A 1 10.78 -24.11 22.35
CA MET A 1 9.99 -24.20 21.11
C MET A 1 9.39 -22.82 20.88
N SER A 2 9.33 -22.37 19.63
CA SER A 2 8.85 -21.03 19.25
C SER A 2 7.48 -20.74 19.85
N VAL A 3 7.24 -19.47 20.19
CA VAL A 3 5.95 -18.92 20.67
C VAL A 3 4.84 -19.07 19.62
N TRP A 4 5.13 -19.58 18.41
CA TRP A 4 4.24 -19.54 17.24
C TRP A 4 3.72 -20.89 16.75
N VAL A 5 2.51 -20.86 16.20
CA VAL A 5 1.89 -21.86 15.33
C VAL A 5 2.76 -22.24 14.12
N THR A 6 2.77 -23.54 13.81
CA THR A 6 3.60 -24.13 12.75
C THR A 6 2.98 -24.03 11.36
N TRP A 7 1.68 -23.73 11.27
CA TRP A 7 0.94 -23.72 10.00
C TRP A 7 1.49 -22.76 8.94
N PRO A 8 2.05 -21.57 9.26
CA PRO A 8 2.59 -20.68 8.22
C PRO A 8 3.76 -21.32 7.48
N GLY A 9 4.50 -22.23 8.14
CA GLY A 9 5.57 -23.00 7.52
C GLY A 9 5.09 -24.09 6.56
N LEU A 10 3.78 -24.37 6.49
CA LEU A 10 3.22 -25.37 5.57
C LEU A 10 3.23 -24.88 4.12
N VAL A 11 3.31 -23.55 3.88
CA VAL A 11 3.36 -22.97 2.52
C VAL A 11 4.52 -23.52 1.67
N LYS A 12 5.59 -24.02 2.30
CA LYS A 12 6.72 -24.67 1.60
C LYS A 12 6.33 -25.96 0.86
N PHE A 13 5.16 -26.53 1.17
CA PHE A 13 4.59 -27.70 0.51
C PHE A 13 3.61 -27.33 -0.63
N GLY A 14 3.61 -26.07 -1.06
CA GLY A 14 2.75 -25.59 -2.15
C GLY A 14 1.28 -25.53 -1.75
N THR A 15 0.40 -25.71 -2.73
CA THR A 15 -1.07 -25.58 -2.59
C THR A 15 -1.66 -26.45 -1.47
N LEU A 16 -1.27 -27.73 -1.37
CA LEU A 16 -1.78 -28.61 -0.31
C LEU A 16 -1.31 -28.17 1.08
N GLY A 17 -0.13 -27.56 1.19
CA GLY A 17 0.35 -26.94 2.42
C GLY A 17 -0.46 -25.71 2.82
N ILE A 18 -0.88 -24.89 1.85
CA ILE A 18 -1.77 -23.75 2.09
C ILE A 18 -3.10 -24.23 2.67
N TYR A 19 -3.71 -25.27 2.08
CA TYR A 19 -4.97 -25.82 2.59
C TYR A 19 -4.84 -26.48 3.96
N ALA A 20 -3.74 -27.17 4.22
CA ALA A 20 -3.47 -27.67 5.55
C ALA A 20 -3.46 -26.53 6.58
N GLY A 21 -2.84 -25.39 6.24
CA GLY A 21 -2.89 -24.19 7.07
C GLY A 21 -4.28 -23.58 7.22
N LEU A 22 -5.10 -23.55 6.16
CA LEU A 22 -6.49 -23.09 6.24
C LEU A 22 -7.33 -23.94 7.17
N ILE A 23 -7.19 -25.26 7.11
CA ILE A 23 -7.89 -26.19 8.00
C ILE A 23 -7.46 -25.97 9.44
N THR A 24 -6.16 -25.77 9.70
CA THR A 24 -5.66 -25.39 11.03
C THR A 24 -6.35 -24.12 11.54
N LEU A 25 -6.38 -23.05 10.74
CA LEU A 25 -7.05 -21.80 11.13
C LEU A 25 -8.55 -21.97 11.37
N ALA A 26 -9.23 -22.80 10.57
CA ALA A 26 -10.65 -23.08 10.76
C ALA A 26 -10.92 -23.82 12.08
N LEU A 27 -10.07 -24.79 12.44
CA LEU A 27 -10.15 -25.52 13.70
C LEU A 27 -9.83 -24.63 14.90
N GLU A 28 -8.76 -23.83 14.83
CA GLU A 28 -8.41 -22.85 15.87
C GLU A 28 -9.58 -21.88 16.13
N ARG A 29 -10.17 -21.34 15.06
CA ARG A 29 -11.33 -20.45 15.16
C ARG A 29 -12.55 -21.11 15.80
N ASP A 30 -12.84 -22.38 15.47
CA ASP A 30 -13.97 -23.12 16.07
C ASP A 30 -13.76 -23.38 17.57
N VAL A 31 -12.52 -23.69 17.98
CA VAL A 31 -12.16 -23.80 19.40
C VAL A 31 -12.37 -22.47 20.13
N LEU A 32 -11.92 -21.36 19.54
CA LEU A 32 -12.13 -20.03 20.12
C LEU A 32 -13.63 -19.69 20.22
N PHE A 33 -14.45 -19.94 19.20
CA PHE A 33 -15.88 -19.66 19.29
C PHE A 33 -16.59 -20.44 20.40
N LYS A 34 -16.15 -21.65 20.71
CA LYS A 34 -16.73 -22.47 21.79
C LYS A 34 -16.33 -21.99 23.17
N ASN A 35 -15.11 -21.49 23.33
CA ASN A 35 -14.51 -21.28 24.64
C ASN A 35 -14.29 -19.80 25.00
N ASN A 36 -14.37 -18.88 24.03
CA ASN A 36 -13.89 -17.51 24.15
C ASN A 36 -14.95 -16.47 23.75
N LEU A 37 -16.23 -16.76 23.97
CA LEU A 37 -17.33 -15.82 23.76
C LEU A 37 -18.16 -15.72 25.04
N PHE A 38 -18.09 -14.58 25.72
CA PHE A 38 -18.82 -14.36 26.97
C PHE A 38 -19.68 -13.10 26.89
N ASP A 39 -20.99 -13.28 27.06
CA ASP A 39 -21.94 -12.19 27.22
C ASP A 39 -21.94 -11.69 28.66
N VAL A 40 -21.90 -10.37 28.81
CA VAL A 40 -21.94 -9.68 30.09
C VAL A 40 -23.05 -8.64 30.13
N ASP A 41 -23.95 -8.59 29.15
CA ASP A 41 -25.05 -7.62 29.02
C ASP A 41 -26.39 -8.11 29.57
N ASN A 42 -27.33 -7.18 29.75
CA ASN A 42 -28.71 -7.44 30.12
C ASN A 42 -29.65 -7.10 28.94
N LEU A 43 -29.51 -7.88 27.87
CA LEU A 43 -30.31 -7.70 26.65
C LEU A 43 -31.82 -7.83 26.85
N PRO A 44 -32.35 -8.74 27.69
CA PRO A 44 -33.80 -8.80 27.92
C PRO A 44 -34.38 -7.47 28.42
N ALA A 45 -33.67 -6.77 29.31
CA ALA A 45 -34.10 -5.45 29.77
C ALA A 45 -34.01 -4.39 28.66
N ALA A 46 -32.95 -4.42 27.85
CA ALA A 46 -32.78 -3.49 26.74
C ALA A 46 -33.80 -3.69 25.61
N ASN A 47 -34.15 -4.95 25.31
CA ASN A 47 -35.13 -5.30 24.27
C ASN A 47 -36.53 -4.78 24.59
N ALA A 48 -36.88 -4.65 25.87
CA ALA A 48 -38.24 -4.30 26.30
C ALA A 48 -38.71 -2.92 25.79
N SER A 49 -37.78 -2.02 25.44
CA SER A 49 -38.09 -0.68 24.94
C SER A 49 -37.94 -0.52 23.42
N ILE A 50 -37.58 -1.58 22.69
CA ILE A 50 -37.27 -1.49 21.26
C ILE A 50 -38.36 -2.14 20.44
N THR A 51 -38.87 -1.42 19.44
CA THR A 51 -39.84 -1.93 18.47
C THR A 51 -39.26 -1.85 17.07
N CYS A 52 -39.19 -2.99 16.37
CA CYS A 52 -38.73 -3.02 14.99
C CYS A 52 -39.88 -2.70 14.03
N ASP A 53 -39.70 -1.66 13.22
CA ASP A 53 -40.67 -1.20 12.24
C ASP A 53 -40.37 -1.78 10.83
N ALA A 54 -41.15 -1.36 9.83
CA ALA A 54 -41.00 -1.83 8.46
C ALA A 54 -39.65 -1.40 7.83
N ARG A 55 -39.13 -0.21 8.17
CA ARG A 55 -37.84 0.27 7.66
C ARG A 55 -36.70 -0.57 8.21
N SER A 56 -36.75 -0.89 9.50
CA SER A 56 -35.76 -1.75 10.18
C SER A 56 -35.76 -3.21 9.73
N GLN A 57 -36.58 -3.61 8.74
CA GLN A 57 -36.48 -4.93 8.11
C GLN A 57 -35.58 -4.91 6.87
N VAL A 58 -35.32 -3.73 6.31
CA VAL A 58 -34.61 -3.56 5.03
C VAL A 58 -33.47 -2.54 5.09
N ALA A 59 -33.29 -1.84 6.21
CA ALA A 59 -32.27 -0.81 6.37
C ALA A 59 -31.54 -0.93 7.71
N ARG A 60 -30.30 -0.46 7.75
CA ARG A 60 -29.55 -0.27 9.01
C ARG A 60 -30.12 0.95 9.74
N THR A 61 -30.54 0.75 10.99
CA THR A 61 -30.97 1.84 11.87
C THR A 61 -29.77 2.69 12.30
N GLU A 62 -30.01 3.92 12.72
CA GLU A 62 -28.96 4.86 13.11
C GLU A 62 -28.22 4.43 14.38
N ASP A 63 -28.88 3.72 15.29
CA ASP A 63 -28.34 3.28 16.59
C ASP A 63 -27.95 1.79 16.62
N GLY A 64 -28.07 1.09 15.49
CA GLY A 64 -27.75 -0.33 15.34
C GLY A 64 -28.80 -1.29 15.89
N THR A 65 -29.95 -0.80 16.36
CA THR A 65 -31.07 -1.65 16.80
C THR A 65 -31.71 -2.42 15.64
N CYS A 66 -32.43 -3.49 15.97
CA CYS A 66 -33.21 -4.27 15.00
C CYS A 66 -32.41 -4.88 13.85
N ASN A 67 -31.09 -5.07 14.02
CA ASN A 67 -30.32 -5.96 13.16
C ASN A 67 -30.85 -7.40 13.39
N ILE A 68 -30.64 -7.97 14.57
CA ILE A 68 -31.27 -9.24 14.94
C ILE A 68 -32.71 -8.98 15.42
N LEU A 69 -33.69 -9.25 14.55
CA LEU A 69 -35.11 -8.95 14.82
C LEU A 69 -35.66 -9.62 16.10
N ALA A 70 -35.15 -10.81 16.45
CA ALA A 70 -35.56 -11.53 17.67
C ALA A 70 -34.85 -11.02 18.94
N ASN A 71 -33.76 -10.26 18.78
CA ASN A 71 -32.95 -9.70 19.86
C ASN A 71 -32.58 -8.25 19.49
N PRO A 72 -33.56 -7.34 19.45
CA PRO A 72 -33.43 -6.06 18.74
C PRO A 72 -32.41 -5.09 19.34
N ALA A 73 -31.94 -5.31 20.56
CA ALA A 73 -30.86 -4.55 21.20
C ALA A 73 -29.46 -5.06 20.83
N GLU A 74 -29.32 -6.25 20.24
CA GLU A 74 -28.03 -6.88 19.96
C GLU A 74 -27.15 -5.98 19.06
N GLY A 75 -25.91 -5.77 19.48
CA GLY A 75 -24.93 -4.92 18.79
C GLY A 75 -25.25 -3.43 18.70
N SER A 76 -26.38 -2.95 19.27
CA SER A 76 -26.74 -1.53 19.24
C SER A 76 -25.80 -0.69 20.10
N VAL A 77 -25.89 0.64 19.94
CA VAL A 77 -25.24 1.59 20.85
C VAL A 77 -25.66 1.34 22.31
N TYR A 78 -24.77 1.66 23.24
CA TYR A 78 -24.90 1.48 24.69
C TYR A 78 -25.05 0.03 25.17
N ARG A 79 -24.74 -0.95 24.32
CA ARG A 79 -24.52 -2.33 24.74
C ARG A 79 -23.12 -2.50 25.30
N ARG A 80 -22.98 -3.41 26.26
CA ARG A 80 -21.70 -3.65 26.94
C ARG A 80 -20.69 -4.26 25.97
N PHE A 81 -19.41 -3.98 26.21
CA PHE A 81 -18.36 -4.78 25.60
C PHE A 81 -18.43 -6.21 26.16
N GLY A 82 -18.43 -7.20 25.28
CA GLY A 82 -18.30 -8.61 25.66
C GLY A 82 -16.89 -8.94 26.13
N ARG A 83 -16.64 -10.23 26.41
CA ARG A 83 -15.30 -10.75 26.71
C ARG A 83 -14.91 -11.92 25.83
N ASN A 84 -13.62 -12.01 25.53
CA ASN A 84 -12.99 -13.17 24.90
C ASN A 84 -12.19 -14.07 25.85
N VAL A 85 -12.14 -13.71 27.13
CA VAL A 85 -11.47 -14.46 28.20
C VAL A 85 -12.47 -14.69 29.32
N ASP A 86 -12.22 -15.67 30.20
CA ASP A 86 -13.14 -16.03 31.27
C ASP A 86 -13.41 -14.80 32.17
N PRO A 87 -14.68 -14.37 32.35
CA PRO A 87 -15.00 -13.23 33.18
C PRO A 87 -14.43 -13.30 34.61
N SER A 88 -14.20 -14.51 35.16
CA SER A 88 -13.60 -14.69 36.50
C SER A 88 -12.16 -14.17 36.63
N VAL A 89 -11.45 -13.98 35.51
CA VAL A 89 -10.10 -13.38 35.50
C VAL A 89 -10.08 -11.93 35.00
N THR A 90 -11.25 -11.32 34.76
CA THR A 90 -11.36 -9.96 34.19
C THR A 90 -11.55 -8.85 35.22
N HIS A 91 -11.11 -9.06 36.45
CA HIS A 91 -11.20 -8.04 37.49
C HIS A 91 -10.21 -6.90 37.21
N GLY A 92 -10.74 -5.69 37.03
CA GLY A 92 -9.93 -4.49 36.85
C GLY A 92 -9.04 -4.20 38.04
N GLU A 93 -7.79 -3.82 37.77
CA GLU A 93 -6.80 -3.48 38.77
C GLU A 93 -7.09 -2.11 39.42
N THR A 94 -6.69 -1.95 40.68
CA THR A 94 -6.86 -0.76 41.51
C THR A 94 -5.53 -0.23 42.05
N GLU A 95 -5.49 1.04 42.46
CA GLU A 95 -4.27 1.60 43.09
C GLU A 95 -3.85 0.88 44.38
N ALA A 96 -4.76 0.15 45.02
CA ALA A 96 -4.47 -0.66 46.20
C ALA A 96 -3.77 -2.00 45.85
N ASP A 97 -3.79 -2.42 44.59
CA ASP A 97 -3.18 -3.67 44.10
C ASP A 97 -1.95 -3.43 43.19
N THR A 98 -2.08 -3.71 41.89
CA THR A 98 -1.07 -3.74 40.84
C THR A 98 -1.32 -2.71 39.74
N LEU A 99 -2.39 -1.89 39.77
CA LEU A 99 -2.70 -0.93 38.70
C LEU A 99 -1.51 -0.03 38.31
N LEU A 100 -0.74 0.41 39.30
CA LEU A 100 0.45 1.26 39.11
C LEU A 100 1.78 0.48 39.18
N SER A 101 1.73 -0.86 39.10
CA SER A 101 2.88 -1.76 39.26
C SER A 101 3.04 -2.70 38.06
N PRO A 102 4.15 -2.63 37.31
CA PRO A 102 5.15 -1.56 37.34
C PRO A 102 4.54 -0.22 36.89
N ASN A 103 5.24 0.88 37.17
CA ASN A 103 4.78 2.23 36.85
C ASN A 103 4.49 2.37 35.34
N PRO A 104 3.24 2.65 34.92
CA PRO A 104 2.87 2.79 33.50
C PRO A 104 3.67 3.84 32.72
N ARG A 105 4.04 4.96 33.37
CA ARG A 105 4.88 5.99 32.75
C ARG A 105 6.30 5.51 32.57
N GLU A 106 6.83 4.71 33.49
CA GLU A 106 8.13 4.08 33.31
C GLU A 106 8.11 3.07 32.15
N VAL A 107 7.04 2.27 32.02
CA VAL A 107 6.82 1.39 30.85
C VAL A 107 6.83 2.20 29.55
N SER A 108 6.07 3.31 29.49
CA SER A 108 6.06 4.23 28.34
C SER A 108 7.47 4.77 28.01
N ASN A 109 8.21 5.22 29.01
CA ASN A 109 9.54 5.81 28.84
C ASN A 109 10.60 4.82 28.37
N VAL A 110 10.56 3.59 28.86
CA VAL A 110 11.67 2.63 28.72
C VAL A 110 11.42 1.62 27.60
N LEU A 111 10.18 1.18 27.42
CA LEU A 111 9.84 0.08 26.52
C LEU A 111 9.07 0.53 25.28
N MET A 112 8.33 1.64 25.35
CA MET A 112 7.46 2.09 24.25
C MET A 112 8.11 3.18 23.40
N ALA A 113 8.78 4.15 24.04
CA ALA A 113 9.39 5.32 23.42
C ALA A 113 10.09 5.04 22.09
N ARG A 114 9.68 5.71 21.01
CA ARG A 114 10.38 5.66 19.73
C ARG A 114 11.75 6.31 19.86
N GLY A 115 12.80 5.52 19.61
CA GLY A 115 14.15 6.00 19.33
C GLY A 115 14.28 6.28 17.84
N GLU A 116 14.84 5.33 17.10
CA GLU A 116 14.80 5.34 15.63
C GLU A 116 13.44 4.86 15.12
N PHE A 117 12.91 5.50 14.08
CA PHE A 117 11.67 5.07 13.42
C PHE A 117 11.89 3.71 12.75
N LYS A 118 11.09 2.71 13.15
CA LYS A 118 11.12 1.38 12.54
C LYS A 118 9.92 1.26 11.59
N PRO A 119 10.11 1.23 10.25
CA PRO A 119 9.00 1.15 9.31
C PRO A 119 8.36 -0.26 9.28
N ALA A 120 7.08 -0.34 8.92
CA ALA A 120 6.41 -1.58 8.51
C ALA A 120 6.48 -1.72 6.98
N PRO A 121 7.43 -2.49 6.42
CA PRO A 121 7.72 -2.46 4.98
C PRO A 121 6.62 -3.08 4.11
N SER A 122 5.77 -3.95 4.65
CA SER A 122 4.65 -4.57 3.91
C SER A 122 3.45 -3.63 3.71
N LEU A 123 3.42 -2.50 4.42
CA LEU A 123 2.29 -1.57 4.47
C LEU A 123 2.70 -0.18 4.02
N ASN A 124 1.75 0.56 3.46
CA ASN A 124 1.85 2.00 3.29
C ASN A 124 1.09 2.76 4.40
N PHE A 125 1.23 4.09 4.44
CA PHE A 125 0.70 4.90 5.54
C PHE A 125 -0.83 5.09 5.44
N ILE A 126 -1.44 4.78 4.29
CA ILE A 126 -2.90 4.67 4.16
C ILE A 126 -3.43 3.59 5.10
N ALA A 127 -2.71 2.47 5.26
CA ALA A 127 -3.13 1.38 6.15
C ALA A 127 -3.29 1.81 7.62
N ALA A 128 -2.46 2.74 8.09
CA ALA A 128 -2.56 3.31 9.44
C ALA A 128 -3.78 4.23 9.59
N SER A 129 -4.08 5.02 8.56
CA SER A 129 -5.28 5.87 8.54
C SER A 129 -6.55 5.02 8.50
N TRP A 130 -6.54 3.96 7.67
CA TRP A 130 -7.67 3.03 7.51
C TRP A 130 -8.04 2.37 8.82
N ILE A 131 -7.05 1.89 9.59
CA ILE A 131 -7.37 1.16 10.80
C ILE A 131 -7.99 2.04 11.88
N GLN A 132 -7.55 3.30 12.01
CA GLN A 132 -8.21 4.25 12.90
C GLN A 132 -9.63 4.61 12.40
N PHE A 133 -9.78 4.80 11.08
CA PHE A 133 -11.08 5.03 10.45
C PHE A 133 -12.08 3.88 10.73
N MET A 134 -11.62 2.63 10.76
CA MET A 134 -12.44 1.48 11.16
C MET A 134 -12.71 1.43 12.67
N VAL A 135 -11.73 1.78 13.51
CA VAL A 135 -11.94 1.85 14.97
C VAL A 135 -13.05 2.85 15.32
N HIS A 136 -13.14 3.97 14.59
CA HIS A 136 -14.22 4.96 14.72
C HIS A 136 -15.60 4.44 14.28
N ASP A 137 -15.67 3.28 13.59
CA ASP A 137 -16.93 2.58 13.28
C ASP A 137 -17.33 1.61 14.40
N TRP A 138 -16.34 1.14 15.17
CA TRP A 138 -16.51 -0.05 15.98
C TRP A 138 -16.64 0.22 17.47
N VAL A 139 -15.78 1.07 18.02
CA VAL A 139 -15.59 1.12 19.48
C VAL A 139 -15.40 2.55 19.99
N GLU A 140 -16.14 2.88 21.03
CA GLU A 140 -15.96 4.08 21.81
C GLU A 140 -16.38 3.81 23.26
N HIS A 141 -15.48 4.01 24.24
CA HIS A 141 -15.83 3.85 25.67
C HIS A 141 -16.60 5.05 26.25
N GLY A 142 -16.85 6.08 25.44
CA GLY A 142 -17.52 7.31 25.85
C GLY A 142 -16.67 8.20 26.77
N PRO A 143 -17.30 9.21 27.40
CA PRO A 143 -16.61 10.13 28.29
C PRO A 143 -16.07 9.43 29.54
N ASN A 144 -14.84 9.79 29.91
CA ASN A 144 -14.22 9.32 31.14
C ASN A 144 -14.86 9.99 32.38
N ALA A 145 -14.84 9.30 33.52
CA ALA A 145 -15.35 9.82 34.79
C ALA A 145 -14.53 11.05 35.25
N GLU A 146 -15.22 12.12 35.64
CA GLU A 146 -14.60 13.39 36.05
C GLU A 146 -13.98 13.35 37.45
N ALA A 147 -14.61 12.60 38.37
CA ALA A 147 -14.15 12.49 39.75
C ALA A 147 -13.11 11.38 39.92
N ASN A 148 -12.24 11.54 40.93
CA ASN A 148 -11.24 10.54 41.34
C ASN A 148 -10.32 10.04 40.21
N PRO A 149 -9.58 10.92 39.51
CA PRO A 149 -8.62 10.50 38.49
C PRO A 149 -7.47 9.68 39.08
N ILE A 150 -6.97 8.73 38.30
CA ILE A 150 -5.75 7.94 38.60
C ILE A 150 -4.55 8.89 38.62
N GLN A 151 -3.77 8.84 39.70
CA GLN A 151 -2.53 9.62 39.81
C GLN A 151 -1.34 8.72 39.54
N VAL A 152 -0.72 8.87 38.36
CA VAL A 152 0.45 8.09 37.93
C VAL A 152 1.71 8.84 38.32
N PRO A 153 2.54 8.36 39.26
CA PRO A 153 3.75 9.07 39.65
C PRO A 153 4.71 9.24 38.47
N LEU A 154 5.24 10.44 38.25
CA LEU A 154 6.28 10.68 37.26
C LEU A 154 7.63 10.16 37.78
N PRO A 155 8.38 9.36 36.99
CA PRO A 155 9.73 8.96 37.35
C PRO A 155 10.67 10.15 37.56
N ALA A 156 11.76 9.95 38.31
CA ALA A 156 12.77 10.99 38.50
C ALA A 156 13.40 11.42 37.16
N GLY A 157 13.39 12.72 36.86
CA GLY A 157 13.92 13.28 35.61
C GLY A 157 13.01 13.10 34.39
N ASP A 158 11.72 12.81 34.59
CA ASP A 158 10.76 12.70 33.48
C ASP A 158 10.64 14.00 32.67
N ALA A 159 10.43 13.87 31.37
CA ALA A 159 10.25 15.00 30.45
C ALA A 159 9.03 15.89 30.79
N LEU A 160 8.04 15.35 31.51
CA LEU A 160 6.88 16.11 32.01
C LEU A 160 7.14 16.80 33.36
N GLY A 161 8.35 16.69 33.92
CA GLY A 161 8.73 17.30 35.19
C GLY A 161 8.60 16.36 36.39
N SER A 162 8.15 16.90 37.53
CA SER A 162 7.94 16.16 38.78
C SER A 162 6.46 16.15 39.19
N GLY A 163 6.06 15.19 40.02
CA GLY A 163 4.67 15.03 40.49
C GLY A 163 3.99 13.80 39.88
N SER A 164 2.75 13.93 39.44
CA SER A 164 1.96 12.85 38.85
C SER A 164 1.27 13.28 37.56
N LEU A 165 1.13 12.34 36.63
CA LEU A 165 0.24 12.44 35.49
C LEU A 165 -1.18 12.03 35.94
N SER A 166 -2.16 12.90 35.73
CA SER A 166 -3.56 12.68 36.11
C SER A 166 -4.34 12.07 34.95
N VAL A 167 -4.87 10.86 35.13
CA VAL A 167 -5.63 10.12 34.10
C VAL A 167 -7.06 9.87 34.59
N ARG A 168 -8.06 10.44 33.91
CA ARG A 168 -9.48 10.20 34.23
C ARG A 168 -9.84 8.73 34.00
N ARG A 169 -10.76 8.17 34.80
CA ARG A 169 -11.14 6.75 34.73
C ARG A 169 -12.11 6.45 33.60
N THR A 170 -12.08 5.22 33.10
CA THR A 170 -13.16 4.75 32.22
C THR A 170 -14.45 4.73 33.03
N GLN A 171 -15.53 5.32 32.51
CA GLN A 171 -16.82 5.35 33.20
C GLN A 171 -17.44 3.94 33.25
N PRO A 172 -17.60 3.33 34.44
CA PRO A 172 -18.30 2.04 34.53
C PRO A 172 -19.76 2.19 34.09
N ASP A 173 -20.33 1.11 33.58
CA ASP A 173 -21.71 1.07 33.11
C ASP A 173 -22.68 1.54 34.23
N PRO A 174 -23.38 2.67 34.03
CA PRO A 174 -24.28 3.23 35.04
C PRO A 174 -25.57 2.41 35.20
N THR A 175 -25.83 1.44 34.32
CA THR A 175 -27.04 0.59 34.37
C THR A 175 -26.86 -0.70 35.17
N ARG A 176 -25.68 -0.92 35.76
CA ARG A 176 -25.41 -2.07 36.62
C ARG A 176 -26.36 -2.15 37.80
N THR A 177 -26.80 -3.36 38.09
CA THR A 177 -27.76 -3.66 39.17
C THR A 177 -27.06 -4.20 40.42
N PRO A 178 -27.70 -4.15 41.61
CA PRO A 178 -27.16 -4.78 42.82
C PRO A 178 -26.89 -6.28 42.69
N ALA A 179 -27.56 -6.98 41.75
CA ALA A 179 -27.31 -8.39 41.46
C ALA A 179 -25.94 -8.67 40.81
N GLU A 180 -25.26 -7.61 40.36
CA GLU A 180 -23.92 -7.65 39.76
C GLU A 180 -22.83 -7.20 40.73
N ALA A 181 -23.17 -7.03 42.02
CA ALA A 181 -22.20 -6.78 43.07
C ALA A 181 -21.16 -7.91 43.12
N GLY A 182 -19.88 -7.55 43.21
CA GLY A 182 -18.76 -8.51 43.24
C GLY A 182 -18.34 -9.08 41.89
N LYS A 183 -19.10 -8.84 40.81
CA LYS A 183 -18.69 -9.20 39.44
C LYS A 183 -17.73 -8.12 38.88
N PRO A 184 -16.86 -8.47 37.91
CA PRO A 184 -16.04 -7.50 37.19
C PRO A 184 -16.84 -6.29 36.70
N ALA A 185 -16.18 -5.12 36.65
CA ALA A 185 -16.77 -3.93 36.05
C ALA A 185 -17.05 -4.15 34.56
N THR A 186 -18.11 -3.53 34.07
CA THR A 186 -18.52 -3.57 32.66
C THR A 186 -18.58 -2.16 32.13
N TYR A 187 -18.35 -2.02 30.83
CA TYR A 187 -18.31 -0.74 30.13
C TYR A 187 -19.18 -0.83 28.89
N ARG A 188 -19.80 0.29 28.52
CA ARG A 188 -20.69 0.36 27.35
C ARG A 188 -19.91 0.87 26.15
N ASN A 189 -20.25 0.33 24.98
CA ASN A 189 -19.86 0.92 23.72
C ASN A 189 -20.80 2.10 23.42
N HIS A 190 -20.25 3.29 23.26
CA HIS A 190 -20.94 4.50 22.83
C HIS A 190 -21.06 4.58 21.31
N ASN A 191 -20.48 3.61 20.61
CA ASN A 191 -20.69 3.35 19.19
C ASN A 191 -21.58 2.11 18.99
N THR A 192 -22.04 1.86 17.75
CA THR A 192 -22.62 0.53 17.44
C THR A 192 -21.49 -0.51 17.39
N HIS A 193 -21.79 -1.76 17.71
CA HIS A 193 -20.83 -2.87 17.54
C HIS A 193 -20.80 -3.39 16.11
N TRP A 194 -21.80 -3.01 15.30
CA TRP A 194 -21.95 -3.46 13.92
C TRP A 194 -20.90 -2.82 13.02
N TRP A 195 -20.67 -3.44 11.88
CA TRP A 195 -19.84 -2.84 10.85
C TRP A 195 -20.75 -2.11 9.86
N ASP A 196 -21.22 -0.92 10.26
CA ASP A 196 -22.32 -0.23 9.61
C ASP A 196 -21.99 1.17 9.05
N GLY A 197 -20.70 1.54 9.10
CA GLY A 197 -20.24 2.83 8.60
C GLY A 197 -20.52 3.99 9.56
N SER A 198 -20.75 3.71 10.85
CA SER A 198 -21.10 4.72 11.87
C SER A 198 -20.06 5.84 11.99
N GLN A 199 -18.80 5.61 11.62
CA GLN A 199 -17.81 6.69 11.52
C GLN A 199 -18.24 7.80 10.53
N LEU A 200 -19.00 7.46 9.49
CA LEU A 200 -19.57 8.43 8.54
C LEU A 200 -20.99 8.84 8.93
N TYR A 201 -21.81 7.88 9.35
CA TYR A 201 -23.26 8.04 9.49
C TYR A 201 -23.72 8.41 10.90
N GLY A 202 -22.85 8.26 11.90
CA GLY A 202 -23.15 8.41 13.31
C GLY A 202 -23.93 7.23 13.91
N SER A 203 -23.92 7.16 15.23
CA SER A 203 -24.59 6.13 16.03
C SER A 203 -25.84 6.63 16.75
N SER A 204 -26.41 7.72 16.25
CA SER A 204 -27.67 8.29 16.72
C SER A 204 -28.37 9.05 15.59
N LYS A 205 -29.69 9.16 15.70
CA LYS A 205 -30.49 9.93 14.74
C LYS A 205 -30.03 11.39 14.63
N ASP A 206 -29.68 12.03 15.75
CA ASP A 206 -29.27 13.43 15.75
C ASP A 206 -27.97 13.68 14.99
N ILE A 207 -26.98 12.79 15.13
CA ILE A 207 -25.74 12.86 14.34
C ILE A 207 -26.01 12.53 12.87
N ASN A 208 -26.84 11.52 12.61
CA ASN A 208 -27.22 11.13 11.26
C ASN A 208 -27.88 12.28 10.48
N ASP A 209 -28.82 12.98 11.10
CA ASP A 209 -29.51 14.11 10.50
C ASP A 209 -28.55 15.30 10.24
N LYS A 210 -27.48 15.44 11.05
CA LYS A 210 -26.43 16.45 10.80
C LYS A 210 -25.63 16.16 9.53
N VAL A 211 -25.31 14.90 9.24
CA VAL A 211 -24.49 14.53 8.07
C VAL A 211 -25.30 14.41 6.77
N ARG A 212 -26.62 14.18 6.85
CA ARG A 212 -27.49 14.03 5.66
C ARG A 212 -27.82 15.35 4.98
N ALA A 213 -27.84 15.33 3.65
CA ALA A 213 -28.32 16.44 2.83
C ALA A 213 -29.85 16.46 2.71
N PHE A 214 -30.51 15.31 2.92
CA PHE A 214 -31.94 15.09 2.68
C PHE A 214 -32.38 15.38 1.24
N GLU A 215 -31.45 15.21 0.30
CA GLU A 215 -31.68 15.34 -1.13
C GLU A 215 -30.96 14.23 -1.89
N GLY A 216 -31.70 13.45 -2.69
CA GLY A 216 -31.16 12.40 -3.55
C GLY A 216 -30.44 11.27 -2.81
N GLY A 217 -30.74 11.06 -1.52
CA GLY A 217 -30.11 10.09 -0.65
C GLY A 217 -28.70 10.45 -0.20
N LYS A 218 -28.25 11.69 -0.40
CA LYS A 218 -26.84 12.09 -0.24
C LYS A 218 -26.48 12.54 1.17
N LEU A 219 -25.19 12.47 1.46
CA LEU A 219 -24.52 13.16 2.57
C LEU A 219 -24.09 14.57 2.15
N LYS A 220 -24.00 15.48 3.13
CA LYS A 220 -23.59 16.87 2.91
C LYS A 220 -22.13 16.94 2.47
N ILE A 221 -21.89 17.77 1.45
CA ILE A 221 -20.56 18.11 0.94
C ILE A 221 -20.62 19.57 0.47
N ASN A 222 -19.52 20.31 0.61
CA ASN A 222 -19.40 21.67 0.09
C ASN A 222 -19.30 21.65 -1.45
N PRO A 223 -19.56 22.78 -2.15
CA PRO A 223 -19.45 22.86 -3.60
C PRO A 223 -18.06 22.52 -4.17
N ASP A 224 -17.00 22.70 -3.38
CA ASP A 224 -15.62 22.34 -3.72
C ASP A 224 -15.31 20.84 -3.47
N GLY A 225 -16.29 20.08 -2.97
CA GLY A 225 -16.15 18.67 -2.66
C GLY A 225 -15.49 18.37 -1.31
N THR A 226 -15.32 19.35 -0.43
CA THR A 226 -14.85 19.15 0.97
C THR A 226 -16.00 18.85 1.92
N LEU A 227 -15.70 18.34 3.12
CA LEU A 227 -16.73 18.16 4.15
C LEU A 227 -17.05 19.50 4.83
N PRO A 228 -18.32 19.78 5.18
CA PRO A 228 -18.65 20.90 6.05
C PRO A 228 -17.93 20.77 7.40
N THR A 229 -17.48 21.88 7.98
CA THR A 229 -16.78 21.89 9.26
C THR A 229 -17.59 22.57 10.36
N GLU A 230 -17.36 22.15 11.60
CA GLU A 230 -17.89 22.81 12.78
C GLU A 230 -17.24 24.19 12.97
N PHE A 231 -18.05 25.22 13.21
CA PHE A 231 -17.58 26.61 13.30
C PHE A 231 -16.49 26.84 14.37
N LEU A 232 -16.60 26.18 15.54
CA LEU A 232 -15.67 26.40 16.66
C LEU A 232 -14.44 25.49 16.62
N SER A 233 -14.62 24.21 16.28
CA SER A 233 -13.54 23.23 16.33
C SER A 233 -12.75 23.14 15.02
N GLY A 234 -13.32 23.61 13.90
CA GLY A 234 -12.76 23.46 12.56
C GLY A 234 -12.78 22.02 12.03
N LYS A 235 -13.24 21.05 12.83
CA LYS A 235 -13.29 19.64 12.43
C LYS A 235 -14.47 19.36 11.50
N PRO A 236 -14.38 18.35 10.62
CA PRO A 236 -15.50 17.92 9.80
C PRO A 236 -16.74 17.51 10.59
N ILE A 237 -17.91 17.87 10.07
CA ILE A 237 -19.22 17.35 10.49
C ILE A 237 -19.39 15.98 9.83
N THR A 238 -19.18 14.93 10.63
CA THR A 238 -19.27 13.52 10.19
C THR A 238 -19.82 12.67 11.35
N GLY A 239 -19.89 11.35 11.17
CA GLY A 239 -20.44 10.43 12.16
C GLY A 239 -19.64 10.39 13.47
N PHE A 240 -18.31 10.46 13.35
CA PHE A 240 -17.38 10.50 14.47
C PHE A 240 -16.20 11.42 14.15
N ASN A 241 -15.93 12.45 14.97
CA ASN A 241 -14.87 13.43 14.72
C ASN A 241 -13.89 13.65 15.89
N GLU A 242 -13.79 12.72 16.85
CA GLU A 242 -12.82 12.82 17.95
C GLU A 242 -11.42 12.31 17.55
N ASN A 243 -10.37 12.74 18.27
CA ASN A 243 -8.97 12.34 18.06
C ASN A 243 -8.52 12.44 16.59
N TRP A 244 -8.79 13.61 16.00
CA TRP A 244 -8.81 13.82 14.56
C TRP A 244 -7.45 14.20 13.98
N TRP A 245 -7.16 13.73 12.75
CA TRP A 245 -5.98 14.12 11.97
C TRP A 245 -6.19 13.94 10.47
N VAL A 246 -5.29 14.47 9.64
CA VAL A 246 -5.44 14.52 8.16
C VAL A 246 -5.74 13.17 7.51
N GLY A 247 -5.20 12.05 8.01
CA GLY A 247 -5.50 10.72 7.48
C GLY A 247 -6.98 10.34 7.61
N LEU A 248 -7.65 10.78 8.68
CA LEU A 248 -9.09 10.59 8.86
C LEU A 248 -9.89 11.52 7.95
N SER A 249 -9.50 12.80 7.84
CA SER A 249 -10.14 13.73 6.90
C SER A 249 -10.15 13.19 5.47
N MET A 250 -9.01 12.65 5.01
CA MET A 250 -8.88 12.01 3.70
C MET A 250 -9.90 10.88 3.50
N LEU A 251 -10.01 9.96 4.46
CA LEU A 251 -10.90 8.81 4.37
C LEU A 251 -12.38 9.18 4.50
N HIS A 252 -12.74 10.05 5.45
CA HIS A 252 -14.12 10.49 5.60
C HIS A 252 -14.61 11.26 4.37
N GLN A 253 -13.77 12.13 3.79
CA GLN A 253 -14.12 12.83 2.55
C GLN A 253 -14.26 11.84 1.37
N LEU A 254 -13.34 10.87 1.24
CA LEU A 254 -13.37 9.86 0.18
C LEU A 254 -14.65 9.01 0.24
N PHE A 255 -15.00 8.47 1.41
CA PHE A 255 -16.17 7.58 1.53
C PHE A 255 -17.51 8.33 1.62
N THR A 256 -17.50 9.62 1.93
CA THR A 256 -18.67 10.50 1.74
C THR A 256 -18.93 10.72 0.24
N LYS A 257 -17.89 10.99 -0.55
CA LYS A 257 -17.99 11.07 -2.02
C LYS A 257 -18.43 9.73 -2.62
N GLU A 258 -17.94 8.62 -2.07
CA GLU A 258 -18.33 7.27 -2.51
C GLU A 258 -19.81 6.99 -2.24
N HIS A 259 -20.32 7.28 -1.04
CA HIS A 259 -21.74 7.19 -0.74
C HIS A 259 -22.57 8.04 -1.71
N ASN A 260 -22.16 9.28 -1.98
CA ASN A 260 -22.87 10.17 -2.90
C ASN A 260 -22.85 9.67 -4.35
N ALA A 261 -21.78 8.99 -4.78
CA ALA A 261 -21.70 8.34 -6.09
C ALA A 261 -22.64 7.13 -6.19
N ILE A 262 -22.73 6.33 -5.13
CA ILE A 262 -23.69 5.21 -5.02
C ILE A 262 -25.13 5.74 -5.05
N ALA A 263 -25.44 6.76 -4.25
CA ALA A 263 -26.77 7.36 -4.20
C ALA A 263 -27.19 7.94 -5.57
N ALA A 264 -26.27 8.59 -6.29
CA ALA A 264 -26.51 9.07 -7.64
C ALA A 264 -26.78 7.93 -8.64
N MET A 265 -26.02 6.84 -8.56
CA MET A 265 -26.25 5.63 -9.36
C MET A 265 -27.64 5.04 -9.08
N LEU A 266 -28.02 4.92 -7.80
CA LEU A 266 -29.33 4.40 -7.40
C LEU A 266 -30.46 5.32 -7.87
N GLN A 267 -30.30 6.64 -7.77
CA GLN A 267 -31.29 7.60 -8.25
C GLN A 267 -31.48 7.51 -9.77
N GLN A 268 -30.40 7.29 -10.52
CA GLN A 268 -30.47 7.08 -11.97
C GLN A 268 -31.24 5.80 -12.34
N LYS A 269 -31.08 4.73 -11.54
CA LYS A 269 -31.73 3.43 -11.78
C LYS A 269 -33.15 3.35 -11.26
N TYR A 270 -33.44 4.06 -10.17
CA TYR A 270 -34.70 4.04 -9.46
C TYR A 270 -35.23 5.47 -9.27
N PRO A 271 -35.59 6.17 -10.35
CA PRO A 271 -35.93 7.60 -10.31
C PRO A 271 -37.18 7.93 -9.49
N ASP A 272 -38.06 6.94 -9.25
CA ASP A 272 -39.31 7.10 -8.50
C ASP A 272 -39.13 6.91 -6.98
N LYS A 273 -37.92 6.59 -6.51
CA LYS A 273 -37.64 6.37 -5.08
C LYS A 273 -37.36 7.69 -4.36
N ASP A 274 -37.78 7.77 -3.10
CA ASP A 274 -37.57 8.94 -2.27
C ASP A 274 -36.15 9.00 -1.67
N ASP A 275 -35.83 10.14 -1.05
CA ASP A 275 -34.53 10.39 -0.41
C ASP A 275 -34.17 9.32 0.62
N GLN A 276 -35.14 8.91 1.44
CA GLN A 276 -34.92 7.97 2.53
C GLN A 276 -34.55 6.58 1.99
N TRP A 277 -35.26 6.12 0.97
CA TRP A 277 -34.95 4.86 0.30
C TRP A 277 -33.55 4.90 -0.33
N LEU A 278 -33.22 5.97 -1.05
CA LEU A 278 -31.90 6.12 -1.68
C LEU A 278 -30.78 6.13 -0.64
N TYR A 279 -30.96 6.86 0.46
CA TYR A 279 -30.00 6.93 1.57
C TYR A 279 -29.77 5.57 2.22
N ASP A 280 -30.85 4.85 2.55
CA ASP A 280 -30.77 3.55 3.25
C ASP A 280 -30.01 2.50 2.42
N HIS A 281 -30.27 2.46 1.11
CA HIS A 281 -29.59 1.53 0.20
C HIS A 281 -28.14 1.97 -0.06
N ALA A 282 -27.87 3.27 -0.20
CA ALA A 282 -26.50 3.78 -0.35
C ALA A 282 -25.66 3.54 0.91
N ARG A 283 -26.24 3.62 2.12
CA ARG A 283 -25.56 3.27 3.39
C ARG A 283 -25.23 1.78 3.45
N LEU A 284 -26.17 0.90 3.06
CA LEU A 284 -25.93 -0.55 3.00
C LEU A 284 -24.76 -0.89 2.07
N VAL A 285 -24.78 -0.35 0.85
CA VAL A 285 -23.73 -0.59 -0.16
C VAL A 285 -22.38 -0.04 0.31
N ASN A 286 -22.33 1.18 0.82
CA ASN A 286 -21.06 1.79 1.23
C ASN A 286 -20.45 1.13 2.49
N SER A 287 -21.28 0.76 3.48
CA SER A 287 -20.82 -0.02 4.64
C SER A 287 -20.27 -1.38 4.23
N ALA A 288 -20.95 -2.09 3.31
CA ALA A 288 -20.48 -3.36 2.79
C ALA A 288 -19.20 -3.23 1.95
N LEU A 289 -19.07 -2.16 1.16
CA LEU A 289 -17.84 -1.88 0.42
C LEU A 289 -16.65 -1.66 1.38
N MET A 290 -16.82 -0.87 2.44
CA MET A 290 -15.78 -0.68 3.46
C MET A 290 -15.44 -2.00 4.17
N ALA A 291 -16.46 -2.81 4.52
CA ALA A 291 -16.25 -4.13 5.11
C ALA A 291 -15.46 -5.06 4.18
N LYS A 292 -15.81 -5.07 2.89
CA LYS A 292 -15.10 -5.83 1.85
C LYS A 292 -13.64 -5.40 1.74
N ILE A 293 -13.40 -4.11 1.53
CA ILE A 293 -12.05 -3.54 1.40
C ILE A 293 -11.19 -3.92 2.62
N HIS A 294 -11.73 -3.80 3.83
CA HIS A 294 -10.98 -4.19 5.01
C HIS A 294 -10.69 -5.70 5.04
N THR A 295 -11.67 -6.52 4.66
CA THR A 295 -11.59 -7.98 4.70
C THR A 295 -10.59 -8.50 3.67
N VAL A 296 -10.67 -8.06 2.41
CA VAL A 296 -9.96 -8.67 1.28
C VAL A 296 -8.80 -7.82 0.74
N GLU A 297 -8.59 -6.61 1.25
CA GLU A 297 -7.44 -5.77 0.90
C GLU A 297 -6.61 -5.38 2.13
N TRP A 298 -7.20 -4.70 3.13
CA TRP A 298 -6.42 -4.23 4.29
C TRP A 298 -5.87 -5.40 5.14
N THR A 299 -6.71 -6.40 5.44
CA THR A 299 -6.30 -7.55 6.26
C THR A 299 -5.19 -8.37 5.54
N PRO A 300 -5.34 -8.73 4.26
CA PRO A 300 -4.24 -9.30 3.45
C PRO A 300 -2.96 -8.45 3.39
N ALA A 301 -3.02 -7.13 3.56
CA ALA A 301 -1.82 -6.31 3.62
C ALA A 301 -1.12 -6.38 4.99
N VAL A 302 -1.88 -6.39 6.09
CA VAL A 302 -1.33 -6.40 7.47
C VAL A 302 -0.89 -7.80 7.93
N ILE A 303 -1.47 -8.86 7.35
CA ILE A 303 -1.06 -10.26 7.54
C ILE A 303 -0.80 -10.92 6.18
N ALA A 304 0.21 -10.41 5.47
CA ALA A 304 0.54 -10.76 4.07
C ALA A 304 1.20 -12.14 3.94
N ASN A 305 0.45 -13.21 4.19
CA ASN A 305 0.86 -14.59 4.04
C ASN A 305 -0.10 -15.35 3.12
N PRO A 306 0.38 -16.28 2.26
CA PRO A 306 -0.50 -16.99 1.32
C PRO A 306 -1.71 -17.68 1.95
N VAL A 307 -1.58 -18.22 3.17
CA VAL A 307 -2.71 -18.86 3.87
C VAL A 307 -3.73 -17.85 4.33
N THR A 308 -3.31 -16.72 4.91
CA THR A 308 -4.24 -15.69 5.40
C THR A 308 -4.85 -14.90 4.26
N GLU A 309 -4.12 -14.61 3.19
CA GLU A 309 -4.70 -14.04 1.97
C GLU A 309 -5.82 -14.93 1.45
N ARG A 310 -5.59 -16.25 1.40
CA ARG A 310 -6.59 -17.25 1.02
C ARG A 310 -7.75 -17.36 2.02
N ALA A 311 -7.47 -17.28 3.32
CA ALA A 311 -8.47 -17.34 4.39
C ALA A 311 -9.41 -16.13 4.36
N MET A 312 -8.85 -14.94 4.12
CA MET A 312 -9.64 -13.70 4.02
C MET A 312 -10.47 -13.67 2.74
N TYR A 313 -9.94 -14.17 1.62
CA TYR A 313 -10.74 -14.42 0.42
C TYR A 313 -11.91 -15.37 0.72
N ALA A 314 -11.62 -16.49 1.41
CA ALA A 314 -12.62 -17.49 1.77
C ALA A 314 -13.68 -16.93 2.74
N ASN A 315 -13.32 -16.05 3.68
CA ASN A 315 -14.31 -15.41 4.55
C ASN A 315 -15.34 -14.59 3.75
N TRP A 316 -14.92 -13.89 2.68
CA TRP A 316 -15.86 -13.12 1.86
C TRP A 316 -16.60 -14.00 0.84
N TRP A 317 -15.88 -14.65 -0.08
CA TRP A 317 -16.51 -15.36 -1.20
C TRP A 317 -16.66 -16.87 -0.99
N GLY A 318 -16.03 -17.45 0.03
CA GLY A 318 -15.84 -18.90 0.11
C GLY A 318 -14.80 -19.41 -0.87
N LEU A 319 -14.26 -20.60 -0.61
CA LEU A 319 -13.30 -21.24 -1.52
C LEU A 319 -13.93 -21.63 -2.86
N LEU A 320 -15.27 -21.77 -2.93
CA LEU A 320 -16.01 -22.15 -4.15
C LEU A 320 -16.69 -20.98 -4.88
N GLY A 321 -16.69 -19.75 -4.34
CA GLY A 321 -17.59 -18.65 -4.74
C GLY A 321 -17.25 -17.88 -6.02
N SER A 322 -17.45 -16.55 -6.02
CA SER A 322 -17.55 -15.72 -7.25
C SER A 322 -16.61 -14.51 -7.32
N GLY A 323 -15.50 -14.49 -6.57
CA GLY A 323 -14.54 -13.38 -6.57
C GLY A 323 -13.54 -13.39 -7.75
N PRO A 324 -12.66 -12.38 -7.86
CA PRO A 324 -11.71 -12.22 -8.98
C PRO A 324 -10.78 -13.43 -9.19
N GLU A 325 -10.40 -14.10 -8.10
CA GLU A 325 -9.51 -15.27 -8.13
C GLU A 325 -10.26 -16.61 -8.20
N ARG A 326 -11.57 -16.62 -8.47
CA ARG A 326 -12.42 -17.82 -8.42
C ARG A 326 -11.81 -19.00 -9.17
N ASP A 327 -11.47 -18.81 -10.44
CA ASP A 327 -11.10 -19.94 -11.31
C ASP A 327 -9.82 -20.63 -10.82
N LYS A 328 -8.81 -19.84 -10.41
CA LYS A 328 -7.60 -20.34 -9.76
C LYS A 328 -7.96 -21.14 -8.51
N TYR A 329 -8.85 -20.60 -7.70
CA TYR A 329 -9.19 -21.12 -6.40
C TYR A 329 -10.13 -22.33 -6.39
N GLN A 330 -10.98 -22.46 -7.39
CA GLN A 330 -11.81 -23.66 -7.61
C GLN A 330 -10.96 -24.84 -8.08
N GLU A 331 -9.98 -24.60 -8.96
CA GLU A 331 -9.04 -25.65 -9.37
C GLU A 331 -8.25 -26.18 -8.17
N GLU A 332 -7.70 -25.27 -7.36
CA GLU A 332 -7.03 -25.63 -6.11
C GLU A 332 -7.97 -26.38 -5.15
N ALA A 333 -9.26 -26.02 -5.06
CA ALA A 333 -10.22 -26.67 -4.17
C ALA A 333 -10.54 -28.10 -4.64
N ARG A 334 -10.57 -28.34 -5.96
CA ARG A 334 -10.69 -29.69 -6.52
C ARG A 334 -9.48 -30.54 -6.16
N MET A 335 -8.26 -29.98 -6.23
CA MET A 335 -7.04 -30.69 -5.79
C MET A 335 -7.12 -31.12 -4.31
N LEU A 336 -7.67 -30.26 -3.45
CA LEU A 336 -7.91 -30.60 -2.05
C LEU A 336 -8.93 -31.73 -1.91
N GLN A 337 -10.05 -31.67 -2.64
CA GLN A 337 -11.08 -32.70 -2.60
C GLN A 337 -10.54 -34.08 -3.03
N GLU A 338 -9.70 -34.11 -4.08
CA GLU A 338 -9.02 -35.32 -4.52
C GLU A 338 -8.02 -35.85 -3.47
N ASP A 339 -7.26 -34.97 -2.81
CA ASP A 339 -6.35 -35.36 -1.72
C ASP A 339 -7.11 -35.94 -0.53
N LEU A 340 -8.18 -35.27 -0.07
CA LEU A 340 -8.98 -35.72 1.08
C LEU A 340 -9.73 -37.04 0.80
N ALA A 341 -10.11 -37.30 -0.46
CA ALA A 341 -10.73 -38.56 -0.87
C ALA A 341 -9.72 -39.74 -0.98
N SER A 342 -8.41 -39.45 -0.99
CA SER A 342 -7.36 -40.46 -1.07
C SER A 342 -7.16 -41.16 0.27
N SER A 343 -6.98 -42.49 0.24
CA SER A 343 -6.60 -43.29 1.41
C SER A 343 -5.20 -42.97 1.96
N ASN A 344 -4.42 -42.12 1.27
CA ASN A 344 -3.11 -41.61 1.67
C ASN A 344 -3.06 -40.08 1.55
N SER A 345 -4.13 -39.39 1.98
CA SER A 345 -4.22 -37.92 1.99
C SER A 345 -2.97 -37.29 2.62
N PHE A 346 -2.33 -36.40 1.87
CA PHE A 346 -1.21 -35.61 2.38
C PHE A 346 -1.67 -34.67 3.50
N VAL A 347 -2.81 -34.01 3.32
CA VAL A 347 -3.34 -33.01 4.26
C VAL A 347 -3.71 -33.66 5.59
N LEU A 348 -4.44 -34.78 5.58
CA LEU A 348 -4.77 -35.50 6.83
C LEU A 348 -3.51 -36.00 7.53
N ARG A 349 -2.53 -36.52 6.78
CA ARG A 349 -1.28 -37.04 7.33
C ARG A 349 -0.43 -35.95 7.99
N ILE A 350 -0.30 -34.77 7.37
CA ILE A 350 0.54 -33.69 7.92
C ILE A 350 -0.14 -32.99 9.11
N LEU A 351 -1.47 -32.99 9.15
CA LEU A 351 -2.26 -32.45 10.27
C LEU A 351 -2.49 -33.47 11.39
N GLY A 352 -2.21 -34.76 11.17
CA GLY A 352 -2.45 -35.82 12.15
C GLY A 352 -3.93 -36.06 12.44
N ILE A 353 -4.82 -35.72 11.50
CA ILE A 353 -6.28 -35.83 11.66
C ILE A 353 -6.74 -37.19 11.14
N ASP A 354 -7.51 -37.93 11.95
CA ASP A 354 -8.22 -39.13 11.51
C ASP A 354 -9.38 -38.73 10.58
N GLY A 355 -9.46 -39.32 9.38
CA GLY A 355 -10.39 -38.95 8.31
C GLY A 355 -11.88 -39.03 8.65
N SER A 356 -12.23 -39.55 9.82
CA SER A 356 -13.58 -39.56 10.39
C SER A 356 -14.04 -38.22 11.00
N GLN A 357 -13.13 -37.25 11.23
CA GLN A 357 -13.45 -35.94 11.81
C GLN A 357 -13.63 -34.80 10.79
N ALA A 358 -13.50 -35.07 9.49
CA ALA A 358 -13.52 -34.08 8.41
C ALA A 358 -14.92 -33.51 8.06
N GLY A 359 -15.93 -33.70 8.92
CA GLY A 359 -17.33 -33.29 8.70
C GLY A 359 -17.85 -32.20 9.64
N SER A 360 -16.99 -31.29 10.12
CA SER A 360 -17.42 -30.21 11.02
C SER A 360 -17.93 -28.98 10.23
N SER A 361 -18.91 -28.27 10.78
CA SER A 361 -19.46 -27.01 10.25
C SER A 361 -18.41 -25.90 10.03
N ALA A 362 -17.24 -26.04 10.64
CA ALA A 362 -16.09 -25.14 10.45
C ALA A 362 -15.51 -25.22 9.03
N ILE A 363 -15.55 -26.39 8.39
CA ILE A 363 -15.08 -26.62 7.01
C ILE A 363 -16.12 -26.07 6.02
N ASP A 364 -17.42 -26.18 6.32
CA ASP A 364 -18.50 -25.68 5.46
C ASP A 364 -18.43 -24.15 5.25
N HIS A 365 -18.13 -23.39 6.30
CA HIS A 365 -17.94 -21.93 6.20
C HIS A 365 -16.71 -21.55 5.38
N ALA A 366 -15.62 -22.34 5.46
CA ALA A 366 -14.45 -22.11 4.62
C ALA A 366 -14.76 -22.40 3.15
N LEU A 367 -15.55 -23.44 2.86
CA LEU A 367 -15.91 -23.82 1.49
C LEU A 367 -16.92 -22.86 0.85
N ALA A 368 -17.97 -22.46 1.58
CA ALA A 368 -19.08 -21.66 1.06
C ALA A 368 -18.94 -20.14 1.30
N GLY A 369 -18.10 -19.72 2.24
CA GLY A 369 -17.94 -18.32 2.65
C GLY A 369 -18.85 -17.91 3.80
N ILE A 370 -18.49 -16.80 4.46
CA ILE A 370 -19.31 -16.21 5.53
C ILE A 370 -20.37 -15.28 4.93
N VAL A 371 -19.97 -14.43 3.99
CA VAL A 371 -20.85 -13.43 3.39
C VAL A 371 -21.88 -14.12 2.47
N GLY A 372 -23.15 -13.74 2.59
CA GLY A 372 -24.27 -14.36 1.87
C GLY A 372 -24.73 -15.70 2.47
N SER A 373 -24.23 -16.09 3.64
CA SER A 373 -24.73 -17.28 4.35
C SER A 373 -26.22 -17.16 4.71
N THR A 374 -26.92 -18.29 4.74
CA THR A 374 -28.40 -18.32 4.81
C THR A 374 -28.97 -17.68 6.08
N ASN A 375 -28.22 -17.72 7.19
CA ASN A 375 -28.63 -17.12 8.45
C ASN A 375 -27.40 -16.58 9.21
N PRO A 376 -27.57 -15.48 9.96
CA PRO A 376 -26.53 -15.06 10.90
C PRO A 376 -26.33 -16.12 11.98
N ASN A 377 -25.09 -16.33 12.41
CA ASN A 377 -24.72 -17.28 13.46
C ASN A 377 -23.81 -16.61 14.49
N ASN A 378 -24.31 -16.48 15.72
CA ASN A 378 -23.59 -15.87 16.84
C ASN A 378 -23.05 -16.90 17.84
N TYR A 379 -23.14 -18.21 17.53
CA TYR A 379 -22.72 -19.32 18.40
C TYR A 379 -23.40 -19.31 19.78
N GLY A 380 -24.65 -18.84 19.85
CA GLY A 380 -25.44 -18.82 21.08
C GLY A 380 -25.07 -17.69 22.05
N VAL A 381 -24.12 -16.83 21.67
CA VAL A 381 -23.71 -15.65 22.45
C VAL A 381 -24.05 -14.41 21.63
N PRO A 382 -24.83 -13.45 22.16
CA PRO A 382 -25.14 -12.21 21.45
C PRO A 382 -23.90 -11.47 20.94
N TYR A 383 -24.01 -10.84 19.78
CA TYR A 383 -22.91 -10.13 19.17
C TYR A 383 -22.62 -8.79 19.86
N THR A 384 -21.38 -8.68 20.32
CA THR A 384 -20.72 -7.47 20.80
C THR A 384 -19.24 -7.56 20.45
N LEU A 385 -18.59 -6.43 20.21
CA LEU A 385 -17.14 -6.33 20.30
C LEU A 385 -16.71 -6.40 21.77
N THR A 386 -15.46 -6.75 22.02
CA THR A 386 -14.96 -7.09 23.35
C THR A 386 -13.89 -6.14 23.86
N GLU A 387 -13.62 -6.15 25.15
CA GLU A 387 -12.51 -5.38 25.72
C GLU A 387 -11.15 -5.86 25.17
N GLU A 388 -11.02 -7.17 24.93
CA GLU A 388 -9.82 -7.76 24.33
C GLU A 388 -9.65 -7.33 22.87
N PHE A 389 -10.76 -7.19 22.12
CA PHE A 389 -10.74 -6.60 20.79
C PHE A 389 -10.17 -5.18 20.80
N VAL A 390 -10.55 -4.36 21.79
CA VAL A 390 -10.02 -3.00 21.94
C VAL A 390 -8.53 -3.03 22.25
N ALA A 391 -8.08 -3.92 23.14
CA ALA A 391 -6.68 -4.05 23.51
C ALA A 391 -5.77 -4.41 22.31
N VAL A 392 -6.17 -5.38 21.48
CA VAL A 392 -5.35 -5.81 20.33
C VAL A 392 -5.33 -4.81 19.17
N TYR A 393 -6.26 -3.85 19.13
CA TYR A 393 -6.31 -2.77 18.14
C TYR A 393 -5.63 -1.46 18.60
N ARG A 394 -4.94 -1.46 19.75
CA ARG A 394 -4.06 -0.35 20.17
C ARG A 394 -2.77 -0.26 19.32
N MET A 395 -2.96 0.10 18.05
CA MET A 395 -1.93 0.08 17.01
C MET A 395 -1.25 1.44 16.80
N HIS A 396 -1.20 2.29 17.83
CA HIS A 396 -0.58 3.62 17.79
C HIS A 396 0.87 3.68 17.27
N PRO A 397 1.72 2.64 17.42
CA PRO A 397 3.05 2.63 16.78
C PRO A 397 3.03 2.75 15.25
N LEU A 398 1.90 2.50 14.57
CA LEU A 398 1.76 2.72 13.13
C LEU A 398 1.93 4.19 12.73
N MET A 399 1.66 5.14 13.63
CA MET A 399 1.74 6.57 13.32
C MET A 399 3.18 7.01 13.06
N ARG A 400 3.41 7.82 12.03
CA ARG A 400 4.71 8.46 11.75
C ARG A 400 4.93 9.66 12.65
N ASP A 401 6.15 10.20 12.71
CA ASP A 401 6.42 11.45 13.43
C ASP A 401 6.00 12.70 12.62
N LYS A 402 5.90 12.54 11.29
CA LYS A 402 5.60 13.60 10.33
C LYS A 402 4.93 13.04 9.08
N VAL A 403 4.18 13.89 8.39
CA VAL A 403 3.71 13.70 7.02
C VAL A 403 4.74 14.31 6.07
N ASP A 404 5.41 13.47 5.30
CA ASP A 404 6.24 13.93 4.19
C ASP A 404 5.38 13.99 2.94
N VAL A 405 5.20 15.20 2.38
CA VAL A 405 4.38 15.45 1.19
C VAL A 405 5.26 15.44 -0.05
N TYR A 406 4.83 14.70 -1.06
CA TYR A 406 5.49 14.53 -2.34
C TYR A 406 4.57 15.00 -3.47
N ASP A 407 5.16 15.56 -4.51
CA ASP A 407 4.45 15.73 -5.77
C ASP A 407 4.15 14.37 -6.40
N ILE A 408 3.01 14.24 -7.08
CA ILE A 408 2.59 12.98 -7.71
C ILE A 408 3.67 12.50 -8.67
N GLY A 409 4.16 11.29 -8.45
CA GLY A 409 5.26 10.69 -9.20
C GLY A 409 6.65 11.00 -8.67
N SER A 410 6.83 12.01 -7.80
CA SER A 410 8.12 12.33 -7.19
C SER A 410 8.43 11.40 -6.01
N ASN A 411 9.70 11.34 -5.61
CA ASN A 411 10.14 10.77 -4.33
C ASN A 411 11.06 11.74 -3.57
N ILE A 412 11.00 13.01 -3.95
CA ILE A 412 11.64 14.13 -3.27
C ILE A 412 10.56 14.80 -2.42
N ILE A 413 10.88 14.98 -1.14
CA ILE A 413 9.99 15.63 -0.18
C ILE A 413 9.83 17.10 -0.59
N ALA A 414 8.60 17.50 -0.90
CA ALA A 414 8.24 18.89 -1.21
C ALA A 414 8.01 19.69 0.08
N ARG A 415 7.32 19.08 1.06
CA ARG A 415 7.05 19.65 2.39
C ARG A 415 7.08 18.53 3.43
N SER A 416 7.49 18.84 4.65
CA SER A 416 7.41 17.91 5.78
C SER A 416 6.66 18.60 6.91
N VAL A 417 5.58 17.99 7.39
CA VAL A 417 4.69 18.55 8.40
C VAL A 417 4.70 17.62 9.62
N PRO A 418 5.09 18.08 10.83
CA PRO A 418 4.98 17.29 12.04
C PRO A 418 3.56 16.77 12.22
N LEU A 419 3.39 15.49 12.58
CA LEU A 419 2.05 14.87 12.58
C LEU A 419 1.08 15.56 13.56
N GLN A 420 1.61 16.13 14.65
CA GLN A 420 0.86 16.94 15.61
C GLN A 420 0.23 18.21 15.01
N GLU A 421 0.79 18.75 13.93
CA GLU A 421 0.32 19.92 13.17
C GLU A 421 -0.59 19.51 11.99
N THR A 422 -1.12 18.28 12.04
CA THR A 422 -2.10 17.77 11.08
C THR A 422 -3.41 17.40 11.76
N ARG A 423 -3.58 17.84 13.01
CA ARG A 423 -4.66 17.44 13.91
C ARG A 423 -5.80 18.45 13.89
N ASP A 424 -7.00 17.96 14.21
CA ASP A 424 -8.18 18.80 14.38
C ASP A 424 -8.39 19.75 13.18
N ALA A 425 -8.47 21.08 13.38
CA ALA A 425 -8.68 22.04 12.30
C ALA A 425 -7.53 22.08 11.27
N ASP A 426 -6.28 21.84 11.70
CA ASP A 426 -5.10 21.88 10.83
C ASP A 426 -5.14 20.78 9.77
N ALA A 427 -5.93 19.72 9.99
CA ALA A 427 -6.15 18.66 9.02
C ALA A 427 -6.81 19.17 7.73
N GLU A 428 -7.82 20.03 7.87
CA GLU A 428 -8.56 20.60 6.72
C GLU A 428 -7.73 21.66 6.01
N GLU A 429 -6.95 22.46 6.76
CA GLU A 429 -5.99 23.42 6.18
C GLU A 429 -4.94 22.70 5.34
N LEU A 430 -4.35 21.61 5.85
CA LEU A 430 -3.36 20.83 5.11
C LEU A 430 -3.95 20.18 3.84
N LEU A 431 -5.19 19.69 3.90
CA LEU A 431 -5.89 19.14 2.74
C LEU A 431 -6.13 20.20 1.65
N ALA A 432 -6.50 21.41 2.07
CA ALA A 432 -6.70 22.54 1.18
C ALA A 432 -5.37 23.01 0.55
N ASP A 433 -4.31 23.09 1.33
CA ASP A 433 -2.98 23.53 0.91
C ASP A 433 -2.31 22.57 -0.09
N GLU A 434 -2.34 21.26 0.19
CA GLU A 434 -1.52 20.30 -0.53
C GLU A 434 -2.23 19.64 -1.71
N ASN A 435 -3.56 19.80 -1.83
CA ASN A 435 -4.46 19.02 -2.68
C ASN A 435 -4.53 17.52 -2.26
N PRO A 436 -5.73 16.92 -2.07
CA PRO A 436 -5.85 15.55 -1.55
C PRO A 436 -5.07 14.48 -2.34
N GLU A 437 -4.94 14.60 -3.66
CA GLU A 437 -4.20 13.61 -4.45
C GLU A 437 -2.70 13.54 -4.10
N ARG A 438 -2.06 14.67 -3.75
CA ARG A 438 -0.65 14.66 -3.32
C ARG A 438 -0.50 13.97 -1.97
N LEU A 439 -1.45 14.16 -1.05
CA LEU A 439 -1.46 13.45 0.23
C LEU A 439 -1.72 11.95 0.04
N TRP A 440 -2.68 11.55 -0.78
CA TRP A 440 -2.93 10.14 -1.12
C TRP A 440 -1.70 9.47 -1.72
N TYR A 441 -1.04 10.13 -2.67
CA TYR A 441 0.22 9.67 -3.24
C TYR A 441 1.29 9.49 -2.16
N SER A 442 1.50 10.52 -1.34
CA SER A 442 2.48 10.55 -0.26
C SER A 442 2.27 9.42 0.76
N PHE A 443 1.02 9.19 1.17
CA PHE A 443 0.69 8.10 2.08
C PHE A 443 0.84 6.73 1.41
N GLY A 444 0.56 6.64 0.10
CA GLY A 444 0.71 5.41 -0.68
C GLY A 444 2.16 4.96 -0.89
N ILE A 445 3.12 5.89 -0.92
CA ILE A 445 4.55 5.58 -1.12
C ILE A 445 5.38 5.57 0.17
N THR A 446 4.79 5.93 1.32
CA THR A 446 5.49 5.95 2.62
C THR A 446 4.98 4.85 3.53
N ASN A 447 5.86 4.25 4.34
CA ASN A 447 5.49 3.20 5.29
C ASN A 447 4.98 3.76 6.63
N PRO A 448 4.03 3.10 7.32
CA PRO A 448 3.75 3.39 8.73
C PRO A 448 4.87 2.85 9.62
N GLY A 449 4.81 3.12 10.93
CA GLY A 449 5.68 2.46 11.89
C GLY A 449 5.34 0.99 12.08
N SER A 450 6.30 0.16 12.44
CA SER A 450 6.09 -1.25 12.82
C SER A 450 5.53 -1.39 14.23
N LEU A 451 4.65 -2.36 14.45
CA LEU A 451 4.08 -2.68 15.76
C LEU A 451 5.11 -3.46 16.59
N THR A 452 6.08 -2.74 17.13
CA THR A 452 7.16 -3.28 17.98
C THR A 452 7.46 -2.36 19.15
N LEU A 453 8.09 -2.90 20.21
CA LEU A 453 8.68 -2.09 21.26
C LEU A 453 9.68 -1.05 20.72
N ASN A 454 9.86 0.03 21.48
CA ASN A 454 10.69 1.17 21.15
C ASN A 454 10.33 1.85 19.81
N ASN A 455 9.04 1.91 19.49
CA ASN A 455 8.53 2.52 18.25
C ASN A 455 7.22 3.31 18.43
N TYR A 456 6.79 3.59 19.67
CA TYR A 456 5.63 4.41 19.96
C TYR A 456 5.97 5.91 19.78
N PRO A 457 5.25 6.68 18.94
CA PRO A 457 5.62 8.06 18.61
C PRO A 457 5.72 8.96 19.83
N ASN A 458 6.77 9.77 19.90
CA ASN A 458 7.01 10.64 21.05
C ASN A 458 5.96 11.75 21.19
N PHE A 459 5.38 12.23 20.09
CA PHE A 459 4.32 13.24 20.15
C PHE A 459 3.04 12.71 20.79
N LEU A 460 2.73 11.40 20.68
CA LEU A 460 1.59 10.77 21.38
C LEU A 460 1.86 10.57 22.87
N ARG A 461 3.13 10.55 23.28
CA ARG A 461 3.56 10.43 24.69
C ARG A 461 3.64 11.78 25.41
N ASN A 462 3.41 12.86 24.67
CA ASN A 462 3.34 14.25 25.14
C ASN A 462 2.30 15.01 24.31
N LEU A 463 1.13 14.41 24.14
CA LEU A 463 0.09 14.91 23.26
C LEU A 463 -0.64 16.07 23.94
N SER A 464 -0.61 17.26 23.33
CA SER A 464 -1.39 18.38 23.84
C SER A 464 -2.87 18.17 23.55
N MET A 465 -3.69 18.24 24.61
CA MET A 465 -5.15 18.12 24.54
C MET A 465 -5.78 19.41 25.09
N PRO A 466 -6.59 20.13 24.29
CA PRO A 466 -7.28 21.34 24.76
C PRO A 466 -8.06 21.09 26.05
N LEU A 467 -7.96 22.01 27.02
CA LEU A 467 -8.61 21.96 28.34
C LEU A 467 -8.21 20.80 29.27
N VAL A 468 -7.46 19.81 28.79
CA VAL A 468 -6.96 18.67 29.57
C VAL A 468 -5.48 18.83 29.95
N GLY A 469 -4.67 19.40 29.04
CA GLY A 469 -3.22 19.48 29.18
C GLY A 469 -2.50 18.39 28.38
N ASN A 470 -1.21 18.19 28.65
CA ASN A 470 -0.45 17.15 27.95
C ASN A 470 -0.74 15.77 28.54
N ILE A 471 -1.02 14.81 27.66
CA ILE A 471 -1.23 13.41 28.03
C ILE A 471 -0.14 12.52 27.44
N ASP A 472 0.03 11.35 28.04
CA ASP A 472 0.82 10.26 27.48
C ASP A 472 -0.10 9.10 27.11
N LEU A 473 -0.34 8.95 25.81
CA LEU A 473 -1.23 7.90 25.31
C LEU A 473 -0.67 6.49 25.53
N ALA A 474 0.65 6.29 25.52
CA ALA A 474 1.23 4.97 25.81
C ALA A 474 1.04 4.58 27.28
N THR A 475 1.15 5.55 28.19
CA THR A 475 0.81 5.38 29.61
C THR A 475 -0.68 5.06 29.79
N ILE A 476 -1.55 5.79 29.09
CA ILE A 476 -3.00 5.60 29.14
C ILE A 476 -3.37 4.22 28.61
N ASP A 477 -2.82 3.79 27.48
CA ASP A 477 -3.10 2.48 26.88
C ASP A 477 -2.81 1.33 27.86
N VAL A 478 -1.63 1.35 28.48
CA VAL A 478 -1.24 0.37 29.51
C VAL A 478 -2.22 0.41 30.69
N LEU A 479 -2.59 1.61 31.16
CA LEU A 479 -3.54 1.76 32.26
C LEU A 479 -4.94 1.28 31.92
N ARG A 480 -5.42 1.50 30.68
CA ARG A 480 -6.77 1.11 30.27
C ARG A 480 -6.94 -0.39 30.25
N ASP A 481 -5.94 -1.14 29.79
CA ASP A 481 -6.02 -2.60 29.79
C ASP A 481 -6.09 -3.13 31.24
N ARG A 482 -5.26 -2.60 32.15
CA ARG A 482 -5.28 -2.92 33.59
C ARG A 482 -6.61 -2.54 34.26
N GLU A 483 -7.06 -1.30 34.07
CA GLU A 483 -8.30 -0.74 34.65
C GLU A 483 -9.53 -1.51 34.19
N ARG A 484 -9.58 -1.89 32.91
CA ARG A 484 -10.72 -2.59 32.33
C ARG A 484 -10.65 -4.10 32.52
N GLY A 485 -9.65 -4.61 33.24
CA GLY A 485 -9.52 -6.03 33.54
C GLY A 485 -9.29 -6.89 32.31
N VAL A 486 -8.53 -6.38 31.34
CA VAL A 486 -7.92 -7.23 30.31
C VAL A 486 -6.77 -7.97 31.00
N PRO A 487 -6.71 -9.31 30.98
CA PRO A 487 -5.63 -10.05 31.63
C PRO A 487 -4.26 -9.62 31.11
N ARG A 488 -3.25 -9.59 31.98
CA ARG A 488 -1.85 -9.37 31.61
C ARG A 488 -1.39 -10.41 30.58
N TYR A 489 -0.30 -10.13 29.87
CA TYR A 489 0.09 -10.85 28.66
C TYR A 489 0.11 -12.38 28.80
N ASN A 490 0.74 -12.92 29.86
CA ASN A 490 0.88 -14.37 29.98
C ASN A 490 -0.44 -15.07 30.32
N GLU A 491 -1.27 -14.44 31.14
CA GLU A 491 -2.62 -14.93 31.45
C GLU A 491 -3.55 -14.81 30.24
N PHE A 492 -3.46 -13.70 29.51
CA PHE A 492 -4.19 -13.52 28.25
C PHE A 492 -3.90 -14.70 27.31
N ARG A 493 -2.62 -15.05 27.11
CA ARG A 493 -2.23 -16.18 26.27
C ARG A 493 -2.86 -17.50 26.71
N ARG A 494 -2.91 -17.79 28.01
CA ARG A 494 -3.57 -19.00 28.55
C ARG A 494 -5.06 -19.02 28.20
N GLU A 495 -5.74 -17.90 28.42
CA GLU A 495 -7.18 -17.76 28.22
C GLU A 495 -7.60 -17.98 26.75
N ILE A 496 -6.74 -17.60 25.80
CA ILE A 496 -6.97 -17.86 24.37
C ILE A 496 -6.33 -19.15 23.84
N GLY A 497 -5.90 -20.04 24.75
CA GLY A 497 -5.38 -21.37 24.40
C GLY A 497 -3.96 -21.39 23.84
N LEU A 498 -3.21 -20.29 23.94
CA LEU A 498 -1.80 -20.22 23.56
C LEU A 498 -0.89 -20.68 24.68
N ASN A 499 0.28 -21.21 24.32
CA ASN A 499 1.31 -21.53 25.32
C ASN A 499 1.81 -20.24 25.99
N PRO A 500 1.83 -20.17 27.33
CA PRO A 500 2.46 -19.05 28.02
C PRO A 500 3.97 -19.04 27.76
N ILE A 501 4.57 -17.86 27.82
CA ILE A 501 6.04 -17.76 27.86
C ILE A 501 6.54 -18.30 29.20
N THR A 502 7.79 -18.75 29.21
CA THR A 502 8.44 -19.30 30.42
C THR A 502 9.62 -18.45 30.89
N LYS A 503 10.08 -17.53 30.03
CA LYS A 503 11.19 -16.60 30.28
C LYS A 503 11.11 -15.42 29.31
N PHE A 504 11.75 -14.31 29.64
CA PHE A 504 11.75 -13.10 28.80
C PHE A 504 12.42 -13.30 27.44
N GLU A 505 13.38 -14.22 27.34
CA GLU A 505 14.07 -14.58 26.09
C GLU A 505 13.13 -15.20 25.05
N ASP A 506 11.95 -15.68 25.46
CA ASP A 506 10.92 -16.16 24.54
C ASP A 506 10.31 -15.00 23.73
N LEU A 507 10.39 -13.76 24.23
CA LEU A 507 9.89 -12.54 23.56
C LEU A 507 10.93 -11.88 22.66
N THR A 508 12.17 -11.74 23.14
CA THR A 508 13.20 -11.01 22.41
C THR A 508 14.62 -11.49 22.74
N THR A 509 15.46 -11.49 21.71
CA THR A 509 16.91 -11.73 21.82
C THR A 509 17.72 -10.44 21.80
N ASP A 510 17.09 -9.27 21.63
CA ASP A 510 17.78 -7.97 21.69
C ASP A 510 18.25 -7.69 23.13
N PRO A 511 19.57 -7.59 23.39
CA PRO A 511 20.09 -7.50 24.75
C PRO A 511 19.58 -6.29 25.54
N ALA A 512 19.41 -5.14 24.89
CA ALA A 512 18.96 -3.91 25.54
C ALA A 512 17.47 -4.01 25.93
N THR A 513 16.62 -4.42 25.00
CA THR A 513 15.18 -4.62 25.27
C THR A 513 14.96 -5.70 26.31
N LEU A 514 15.69 -6.83 26.23
CA LEU A 514 15.62 -7.92 27.19
C LEU A 514 15.98 -7.46 28.60
N ALA A 515 17.08 -6.71 28.76
CA ALA A 515 17.50 -6.17 30.05
C ALA A 515 16.45 -5.20 30.62
N ASN A 516 15.87 -4.35 29.77
CA ASN A 516 14.82 -3.41 30.18
C ASN A 516 13.53 -4.13 30.59
N LEU A 517 13.09 -5.15 29.85
CA LEU A 517 11.91 -5.95 30.22
C LEU A 517 12.10 -6.61 31.59
N LYS A 518 13.24 -7.29 31.79
CA LYS A 518 13.59 -7.92 33.07
C LYS A 518 13.62 -6.91 34.22
N ARG A 519 14.17 -5.72 33.99
CA ARG A 519 14.25 -4.66 35.00
C ARG A 519 12.87 -4.10 35.35
N ILE A 520 12.08 -3.71 34.35
CA ILE A 520 10.77 -3.07 34.54
C ILE A 520 9.78 -4.02 35.21
N TYR A 521 9.75 -5.29 34.79
CA TYR A 521 8.83 -6.28 35.35
C TYR A 521 9.44 -7.08 36.52
N GLY A 522 10.62 -6.70 37.02
CA GLY A 522 11.23 -7.33 38.19
C GLY A 522 11.53 -8.82 38.03
N ASN A 523 11.91 -9.25 36.82
CA ASN A 523 12.06 -10.65 36.41
C ASN A 523 10.80 -11.52 36.58
N ASP A 524 9.60 -10.91 36.64
CA ASP A 524 8.33 -11.62 36.72
C ASP A 524 7.57 -11.51 35.38
N ILE A 525 7.50 -12.62 34.66
CA ILE A 525 6.83 -12.69 33.35
C ILE A 525 5.30 -12.54 33.45
N GLU A 526 4.69 -12.81 34.61
CA GLU A 526 3.25 -12.69 34.80
C GLU A 526 2.80 -11.22 34.90
N LYS A 527 3.73 -10.31 35.17
CA LYS A 527 3.46 -8.87 35.27
C LYS A 527 3.49 -8.15 33.93
N ILE A 528 3.92 -8.82 32.85
CA ILE A 528 4.07 -8.18 31.53
C ILE A 528 2.70 -7.67 31.05
N ASP A 529 2.62 -6.38 30.75
CA ASP A 529 1.43 -5.77 30.18
C ASP A 529 1.09 -6.38 28.83
N THR A 530 -0.20 -6.58 28.56
CA THR A 530 -0.71 -7.19 27.33
C THR A 530 -0.20 -6.47 26.09
N LEU A 531 -0.32 -5.14 26.05
CA LEU A 531 0.23 -4.31 24.98
C LEU A 531 1.75 -4.48 24.82
N VAL A 532 2.50 -4.52 25.92
CA VAL A 532 3.96 -4.70 25.88
C VAL A 532 4.33 -6.07 25.32
N GLY A 533 3.67 -7.13 25.79
CA GLY A 533 3.91 -8.48 25.31
C GLY A 533 3.61 -8.62 23.81
N MET A 534 2.46 -8.12 23.35
CA MET A 534 2.11 -8.14 21.92
C MET A 534 3.09 -7.36 21.03
N LEU A 535 3.58 -6.20 21.50
CA LEU A 535 4.62 -5.44 20.80
C LEU A 535 6.00 -6.10 20.88
N ALA A 536 6.24 -6.98 21.86
CA ALA A 536 7.48 -7.73 22.00
C ALA A 536 7.52 -9.00 21.12
N GLU A 537 6.37 -9.55 20.71
CA GLU A 537 6.23 -10.69 19.79
C GLU A 537 6.77 -10.34 18.38
N THR A 538 8.09 -10.22 18.19
CA THR A 538 8.72 -9.71 16.95
C THR A 538 9.19 -10.80 15.99
N VAL A 539 9.45 -12.02 16.49
CA VAL A 539 9.52 -13.21 15.62
C VAL A 539 8.11 -13.43 15.11
N ARG A 540 7.87 -13.43 13.80
CA ARG A 540 6.54 -13.56 13.16
C ARG A 540 6.68 -14.30 11.82
N PRO A 541 5.61 -14.91 11.29
CA PRO A 541 5.60 -15.34 9.89
C PRO A 541 5.89 -14.18 8.95
N ASP A 542 6.54 -14.46 7.81
CA ASP A 542 6.77 -13.45 6.79
C ASP A 542 5.46 -12.76 6.39
N GLY A 543 5.50 -11.42 6.34
CA GLY A 543 4.36 -10.57 5.97
C GLY A 543 3.42 -10.16 7.11
N PHE A 544 3.56 -10.70 8.32
CA PHE A 544 2.73 -10.32 9.47
C PHE A 544 3.23 -9.03 10.15
N ALA A 545 2.34 -8.05 10.32
CA ALA A 545 2.63 -6.80 11.01
C ALA A 545 2.43 -6.88 12.54
N PHE A 546 1.80 -7.93 13.08
CA PHE A 546 1.60 -8.13 14.53
C PHE A 546 1.74 -9.61 14.94
N GLY A 547 1.81 -9.81 16.25
CA GLY A 547 2.07 -11.09 16.93
C GLY A 547 0.89 -12.08 16.97
N GLU A 548 1.14 -13.30 17.44
CA GLU A 548 0.16 -14.40 17.49
C GLU A 548 -0.98 -14.10 18.46
N THR A 549 -0.67 -13.47 19.59
CA THR A 549 -1.67 -13.16 20.62
C THR A 549 -2.76 -12.26 20.06
N ALA A 550 -2.36 -11.21 19.32
CA ALA A 550 -3.31 -10.36 18.61
C ALA A 550 -4.05 -11.15 17.52
N PHE A 551 -3.32 -11.96 16.73
CA PHE A 551 -3.91 -12.74 15.63
C PHE A 551 -5.06 -13.66 16.06
N GLN A 552 -4.98 -14.34 17.21
CA GLN A 552 -6.05 -15.20 17.71
C GLN A 552 -7.36 -14.42 17.98
N ILE A 553 -7.25 -13.21 18.54
CA ILE A 553 -8.42 -12.33 18.72
C ILE A 553 -8.95 -11.84 17.36
N PHE A 554 -8.07 -11.56 16.40
CA PHE A 554 -8.43 -11.15 15.05
C PHE A 554 -9.20 -12.24 14.30
N ILE A 555 -8.75 -13.50 14.27
CA ILE A 555 -9.42 -14.56 13.48
C ILE A 555 -10.86 -14.79 13.94
N MET A 556 -11.09 -14.69 15.24
CA MET A 556 -12.42 -14.82 15.85
C MET A 556 -13.27 -13.59 15.53
N ASN A 557 -12.83 -12.39 15.91
CA ASN A 557 -13.65 -11.19 15.83
C ASN A 557 -13.86 -10.69 14.39
N ALA A 558 -12.87 -10.85 13.49
CA ALA A 558 -13.04 -10.49 12.08
C ALA A 558 -14.11 -11.36 11.40
N SER A 559 -14.12 -12.67 11.69
CA SER A 559 -15.16 -13.58 11.21
C SER A 559 -16.52 -13.23 11.84
N ARG A 560 -16.52 -12.97 13.15
CA ARG A 560 -17.73 -12.67 13.94
C ARG A 560 -18.45 -11.43 13.43
N ARG A 561 -17.73 -10.34 13.11
CA ARG A 561 -18.29 -9.10 12.53
C ARG A 561 -19.16 -9.32 11.29
N LEU A 562 -18.80 -10.32 10.46
CA LEU A 562 -19.53 -10.63 9.24
C LEU A 562 -20.65 -11.64 9.50
N MET A 563 -20.35 -12.74 10.21
CA MET A 563 -21.30 -13.85 10.32
C MET A 563 -22.48 -13.59 11.26
N THR A 564 -22.38 -12.62 12.17
CA THR A 564 -23.48 -12.27 13.09
C THR A 564 -24.42 -11.22 12.51
N ASP A 565 -24.00 -10.50 11.48
CA ASP A 565 -24.78 -9.40 10.90
C ASP A 565 -25.69 -9.94 9.79
N ARG A 566 -27.00 -9.67 9.88
CA ARG A 566 -27.94 -10.12 8.83
C ARG A 566 -27.59 -9.53 7.46
N PHE A 567 -27.08 -8.30 7.43
CA PHE A 567 -26.82 -7.56 6.21
C PHE A 567 -25.56 -8.06 5.49
N TYR A 568 -24.73 -8.85 6.16
CA TYR A 568 -23.66 -9.62 5.53
C TYR A 568 -24.03 -11.09 5.32
N THR A 569 -25.20 -11.54 5.78
CA THR A 569 -25.65 -12.94 5.67
C THR A 569 -26.98 -13.00 4.92
N LYS A 570 -28.09 -13.26 5.61
CA LYS A 570 -29.41 -13.53 5.01
C LYS A 570 -29.96 -12.38 4.15
N ASP A 571 -29.54 -11.14 4.43
CA ASP A 571 -29.99 -9.93 3.76
C ASP A 571 -28.94 -9.35 2.81
N TYR A 572 -27.80 -10.04 2.62
CA TYR A 572 -26.83 -9.72 1.57
C TYR A 572 -27.30 -10.25 0.21
N ARG A 573 -28.38 -9.66 -0.31
CA ARG A 573 -29.06 -10.10 -1.54
C ARG A 573 -29.73 -8.93 -2.28
N PRO A 574 -29.99 -9.08 -3.59
CA PRO A 574 -30.45 -7.97 -4.44
C PRO A 574 -31.75 -7.32 -3.96
N GLU A 575 -32.63 -8.03 -3.27
CA GLU A 575 -33.90 -7.46 -2.78
C GLU A 575 -33.69 -6.41 -1.66
N ILE A 576 -32.55 -6.46 -0.97
CA ILE A 576 -32.20 -5.53 0.13
C ILE A 576 -31.18 -4.50 -0.34
N TYR A 577 -30.18 -4.93 -1.13
CA TYR A 577 -29.08 -4.08 -1.57
C TYR A 577 -29.30 -3.42 -2.93
N THR A 578 -30.32 -3.84 -3.69
CA THR A 578 -30.42 -3.71 -5.16
C THR A 578 -29.39 -4.55 -5.92
N ALA A 579 -29.67 -4.87 -7.18
CA ALA A 579 -28.73 -5.61 -8.02
C ALA A 579 -27.48 -4.75 -8.32
N GLU A 580 -27.67 -3.47 -8.60
CA GLU A 580 -26.60 -2.52 -8.87
C GLU A 580 -25.78 -2.21 -7.62
N GLY A 581 -26.41 -2.13 -6.45
CA GLY A 581 -25.72 -1.95 -5.17
C GLY A 581 -24.80 -3.14 -4.84
N LEU A 582 -25.27 -4.38 -4.99
CA LEU A 582 -24.38 -5.54 -4.83
C LEU A 582 -23.27 -5.57 -5.88
N ALA A 583 -23.59 -5.30 -7.15
CA ALA A 583 -22.58 -5.24 -8.19
C ALA A 583 -21.51 -4.16 -7.90
N TRP A 584 -21.90 -3.06 -7.27
CA TRP A 584 -20.98 -2.02 -6.82
C TRP A 584 -20.03 -2.54 -5.74
N VAL A 585 -20.54 -3.23 -4.72
CA VAL A 585 -19.71 -3.85 -3.67
C VAL A 585 -18.77 -4.87 -4.28
N GLU A 586 -19.28 -5.80 -5.10
CA GLU A 586 -18.52 -6.94 -5.62
C GLU A 586 -17.44 -6.55 -6.64
N ASN A 587 -17.66 -5.50 -7.43
CA ASN A 587 -16.73 -5.09 -8.49
C ASN A 587 -15.84 -3.89 -8.16
N THR A 588 -15.94 -3.33 -6.94
CA THR A 588 -15.12 -2.18 -6.53
C THR A 588 -14.04 -2.62 -5.54
N THR A 589 -12.82 -2.12 -5.76
CA THR A 589 -11.67 -2.20 -4.85
C THR A 589 -11.35 -0.81 -4.27
N MET A 590 -10.49 -0.73 -3.25
CA MET A 590 -9.99 0.55 -2.75
C MET A 590 -9.25 1.34 -3.84
N VAL A 591 -8.53 0.66 -4.75
CA VAL A 591 -7.87 1.29 -5.89
C VAL A 591 -8.89 1.95 -6.83
N ASP A 592 -10.05 1.31 -7.05
CA ASP A 592 -11.13 1.88 -7.86
C ASP A 592 -11.76 3.09 -7.20
N VAL A 593 -12.00 3.06 -5.89
CA VAL A 593 -12.49 4.21 -5.11
C VAL A 593 -11.50 5.37 -5.21
N LEU A 594 -10.20 5.11 -5.03
CA LEU A 594 -9.16 6.13 -5.18
C LEU A 594 -9.15 6.73 -6.59
N LYS A 595 -9.14 5.90 -7.65
CA LYS A 595 -9.13 6.37 -9.04
C LYS A 595 -10.38 7.18 -9.39
N ARG A 596 -11.55 6.77 -8.90
CA ARG A 596 -12.83 7.44 -9.17
C ARG A 596 -12.87 8.87 -8.63
N HIS A 597 -12.33 9.07 -7.43
CA HIS A 597 -12.38 10.35 -6.73
C HIS A 597 -11.09 11.17 -6.81
N ASN A 598 -10.00 10.59 -7.31
CA ASN A 598 -8.67 11.19 -7.43
C ASN A 598 -8.03 10.83 -8.79
N PRO A 599 -8.59 11.26 -9.93
CA PRO A 599 -8.19 10.82 -11.27
C PRO A 599 -6.72 11.14 -11.62
N GLN A 600 -6.09 12.12 -10.95
CA GLN A 600 -4.67 12.43 -11.12
C GLN A 600 -3.74 11.28 -10.67
N LEU A 601 -4.24 10.38 -9.81
CA LEU A 601 -3.48 9.22 -9.33
C LEU A 601 -3.50 8.02 -10.26
N VAL A 602 -4.29 8.05 -11.35
CA VAL A 602 -4.44 6.89 -12.25
C VAL A 602 -3.08 6.35 -12.72
N ASN A 603 -2.14 7.23 -13.07
CA ASN A 603 -0.80 6.84 -13.48
C ASN A 603 0.03 6.27 -12.32
N SER A 604 -0.12 6.80 -11.11
CA SER A 604 0.60 6.33 -9.92
C SER A 604 0.08 5.00 -9.36
N LEU A 605 -1.16 4.63 -9.72
CA LEU A 605 -1.85 3.41 -9.30
C LEU A 605 -1.81 2.30 -10.37
N VAL A 606 -0.97 2.45 -11.40
CA VAL A 606 -0.80 1.42 -12.43
C VAL A 606 -0.22 0.15 -11.82
N GLY A 607 -0.90 -0.98 -12.04
CA GLY A 607 -0.53 -2.29 -11.51
C GLY A 607 -0.58 -2.40 -9.98
N VAL A 608 -1.14 -1.40 -9.28
CA VAL A 608 -1.42 -1.51 -7.84
C VAL A 608 -2.66 -2.38 -7.68
N GLU A 609 -2.49 -3.58 -7.14
CA GLU A 609 -3.57 -4.53 -6.89
C GLU A 609 -4.23 -4.32 -5.51
N ASN A 610 -3.46 -3.81 -4.55
CA ASN A 610 -3.92 -3.56 -3.18
C ASN A 610 -3.46 -2.17 -2.73
N ALA A 611 -4.41 -1.29 -2.44
CA ALA A 611 -4.13 0.11 -2.13
C ALA A 611 -3.34 0.33 -0.83
N PHE A 612 -3.23 -0.68 0.04
CA PHE A 612 -2.56 -0.60 1.34
C PHE A 612 -1.12 -1.16 1.33
N LYS A 613 -0.71 -1.81 0.24
CA LYS A 613 0.70 -2.19 0.01
C LYS A 613 1.47 -0.98 -0.56
N PRO A 614 2.80 -0.86 -0.36
CA PRO A 614 3.58 0.25 -0.89
C PRO A 614 3.44 0.43 -2.41
N TRP A 615 3.19 1.66 -2.87
CA TRP A 615 3.04 1.96 -4.29
C TRP A 615 4.41 2.09 -4.97
N GLY A 616 4.60 1.40 -6.11
CA GLY A 616 5.87 1.32 -6.82
C GLY A 616 5.69 1.15 -8.34
N LEU A 617 6.80 0.98 -9.07
CA LEU A 617 6.75 0.61 -10.48
C LEU A 617 6.28 -0.84 -10.61
N ASN A 618 5.13 -1.02 -11.25
CA ASN A 618 4.63 -2.33 -11.63
C ASN A 618 4.65 -2.48 -13.15
N ILE A 619 4.99 -3.69 -13.61
CA ILE A 619 4.93 -4.09 -15.03
C ILE A 619 3.97 -5.27 -15.11
N PRO A 620 2.66 -5.02 -15.27
CA PRO A 620 1.65 -6.07 -15.36
C PRO A 620 1.91 -7.03 -16.54
N ALA A 621 1.36 -8.24 -16.46
CA ALA A 621 1.58 -9.27 -17.48
C ALA A 621 1.13 -8.85 -18.89
N ASP A 622 0.11 -7.98 -18.98
CA ASP A 622 -0.41 -7.42 -20.22
C ASP A 622 0.29 -6.13 -20.67
N TYR A 623 1.31 -5.66 -19.94
CA TYR A 623 2.03 -4.40 -20.22
C TYR A 623 2.42 -4.23 -21.69
N GLU A 624 2.91 -5.29 -22.34
CA GLU A 624 3.35 -5.18 -23.74
C GLU A 624 2.22 -4.94 -24.74
N SER A 625 0.97 -5.20 -24.36
CA SER A 625 -0.22 -4.94 -25.15
C SER A 625 -0.77 -3.51 -25.01
N TRP A 626 -0.19 -2.70 -24.12
CA TRP A 626 -0.70 -1.37 -23.83
C TRP A 626 -0.44 -0.35 -24.94
N PRO A 627 -1.21 0.76 -24.98
CA PRO A 627 -0.83 1.95 -25.76
C PRO A 627 0.56 2.45 -25.37
N GLY A 628 1.37 2.84 -26.35
CA GLY A 628 2.74 3.28 -26.17
C GLY A 628 2.85 4.50 -25.25
N LYS A 629 1.87 5.41 -25.27
CA LYS A 629 1.80 6.52 -24.33
C LYS A 629 1.62 6.04 -22.87
N ALA A 630 0.80 5.03 -22.64
CA ALA A 630 0.59 4.46 -21.31
C ALA A 630 1.86 3.78 -20.78
N LYS A 631 2.59 3.08 -21.66
CA LYS A 631 3.93 2.54 -21.35
C LYS A 631 4.91 3.64 -20.93
N GLN A 632 5.01 4.70 -21.75
CA GLN A 632 5.85 5.87 -21.47
C GLN A 632 5.53 6.50 -20.11
N ASP A 633 4.25 6.77 -19.86
CA ASP A 633 3.82 7.42 -18.63
C ASP A 633 4.06 6.53 -17.40
N ASN A 634 3.86 5.21 -17.49
CA ASN A 634 4.15 4.29 -16.38
C ASN A 634 5.64 4.29 -16.01
N LEU A 635 6.53 4.13 -16.99
CA LEU A 635 7.98 4.14 -16.72
C LEU A 635 8.48 5.51 -16.27
N TRP A 636 7.88 6.58 -16.77
CA TRP A 636 8.22 7.94 -16.38
C TRP A 636 7.78 8.26 -14.95
N VAL A 637 6.50 8.09 -14.64
CA VAL A 637 5.90 8.44 -13.34
C VAL A 637 6.38 7.47 -12.26
N ASN A 638 6.26 6.16 -12.49
CA ASN A 638 6.50 5.17 -11.45
C ASN A 638 7.94 4.68 -11.39
N GLY A 639 8.71 4.84 -12.46
CA GLY A 639 10.14 4.53 -12.50
C GLY A 639 10.99 5.79 -12.29
N ALA A 640 11.02 6.66 -13.28
CA ALA A 640 11.97 7.76 -13.37
C ALA A 640 11.77 8.84 -12.28
N LEU A 641 10.59 9.44 -12.20
CA LEU A 641 10.30 10.48 -11.22
C LEU A 641 10.38 9.94 -9.78
N ARG A 642 9.90 8.71 -9.55
CA ARG A 642 9.92 8.04 -8.23
C ARG A 642 11.31 7.67 -7.72
N THR A 643 12.31 7.74 -8.57
CA THR A 643 13.70 7.44 -8.19
C THR A 643 14.63 8.58 -8.53
N GLN A 644 14.06 9.78 -8.70
CA GLN A 644 14.82 10.99 -8.95
C GLN A 644 15.75 11.29 -7.78
N TYR A 645 17.00 11.63 -8.09
CA TYR A 645 17.95 12.09 -7.09
C TYR A 645 17.61 13.50 -6.65
N ALA A 646 17.72 13.78 -5.35
CA ALA A 646 17.59 15.13 -4.83
C ALA A 646 18.71 16.04 -5.36
N ALA A 647 18.46 17.35 -5.37
CA ALA A 647 19.46 18.34 -5.79
C ALA A 647 20.76 18.18 -4.99
N GLY A 648 21.90 18.12 -5.69
CA GLY A 648 23.22 17.93 -5.08
C GLY A 648 23.52 16.48 -4.63
N GLN A 649 22.60 15.53 -4.81
CA GLN A 649 22.79 14.11 -4.45
C GLN A 649 22.98 13.21 -5.67
N LEU A 650 23.53 13.75 -6.77
CA LEU A 650 23.84 12.95 -7.94
C LEU A 650 24.96 11.94 -7.61
N PRO A 651 24.78 10.65 -7.89
CA PRO A 651 25.85 9.68 -7.68
C PRO A 651 27.03 9.99 -8.61
N ALA A 652 28.26 9.77 -8.14
CA ALA A 652 29.46 9.90 -8.96
C ALA A 652 29.41 8.91 -10.14
N ILE A 653 29.93 9.30 -11.30
CA ILE A 653 29.98 8.43 -12.49
C ILE A 653 31.15 7.46 -12.30
N PRO A 654 30.94 6.14 -12.18
CA PRO A 654 32.04 5.20 -12.01
C PRO A 654 32.82 5.00 -13.33
N PRO A 655 34.05 4.47 -13.27
CA PRO A 655 34.76 4.00 -14.44
C PRO A 655 34.02 2.82 -15.11
N VAL A 656 34.40 2.51 -16.35
CA VAL A 656 33.83 1.37 -17.09
C VAL A 656 34.14 0.03 -16.40
N ASP A 657 33.12 -0.78 -16.14
CA ASP A 657 33.28 -2.13 -15.59
C ASP A 657 33.52 -3.15 -16.72
N VAL A 658 34.80 -3.35 -17.04
CA VAL A 658 35.22 -4.31 -18.07
C VAL A 658 34.84 -5.75 -17.71
N GLY A 659 34.84 -6.13 -16.43
CA GLY A 659 34.47 -7.48 -15.99
C GLY A 659 32.98 -7.76 -16.22
N GLY A 660 32.13 -6.78 -15.89
CA GLY A 660 30.70 -6.81 -16.18
C GLY A 660 30.39 -6.98 -17.67
N LEU A 661 31.15 -6.32 -18.56
CA LEU A 661 31.00 -6.46 -20.02
C LEU A 661 31.33 -7.86 -20.55
N ILE A 662 32.35 -8.52 -19.96
CA ILE A 662 32.72 -9.90 -20.31
C ILE A 662 31.67 -10.89 -19.79
N SER A 663 31.03 -10.57 -18.68
CA SER A 663 29.90 -11.32 -18.13
C SER A 663 28.61 -11.10 -18.95
N SER A 664 27.57 -11.91 -18.70
CA SER A 664 26.29 -11.99 -19.47
C SER A 664 25.55 -10.67 -19.83
N VAL A 665 25.98 -9.50 -19.36
CA VAL A 665 25.36 -8.18 -19.58
C VAL A 665 25.21 -7.83 -21.07
N LEU A 666 26.25 -8.08 -21.90
CA LEU A 666 26.19 -7.81 -23.34
C LEU A 666 25.17 -8.72 -24.04
N TRP A 667 25.09 -9.99 -23.66
CA TRP A 667 24.09 -10.91 -24.20
C TRP A 667 22.66 -10.50 -23.80
N LYS A 668 22.46 -10.08 -22.54
CA LYS A 668 21.17 -9.53 -22.10
C LYS A 668 20.73 -8.35 -22.98
N LYS A 669 21.65 -7.44 -23.34
CA LYS A 669 21.36 -6.25 -24.18
C LYS A 669 20.81 -6.56 -25.56
N VAL A 670 21.18 -7.68 -26.16
CA VAL A 670 20.78 -8.04 -27.53
C VAL A 670 19.64 -9.06 -27.55
N GLN A 671 19.46 -9.85 -26.49
CA GLN A 671 18.44 -10.89 -26.42
C GLN A 671 17.15 -10.45 -25.72
N THR A 672 17.25 -9.62 -24.68
CA THR A 672 16.09 -9.29 -23.82
C THR A 672 15.16 -8.31 -24.52
N LYS A 673 13.92 -8.72 -24.76
CA LYS A 673 12.83 -7.87 -25.25
C LYS A 673 11.97 -7.43 -24.07
N SER A 674 12.34 -6.32 -23.44
CA SER A 674 11.63 -5.69 -22.32
C SER A 674 11.95 -4.21 -22.29
N ASP A 675 11.02 -3.39 -21.78
CA ASP A 675 11.28 -1.99 -21.49
C ASP A 675 11.99 -1.73 -20.16
N VAL A 676 11.92 -2.70 -19.24
CA VAL A 676 12.54 -2.64 -17.91
C VAL A 676 13.67 -3.66 -17.82
N ALA A 677 14.73 -3.28 -17.13
CA ALA A 677 15.91 -4.10 -16.98
C ALA A 677 15.61 -5.32 -16.08
N PRO A 678 16.23 -6.48 -16.33
CA PRO A 678 16.10 -7.62 -15.44
C PRO A 678 16.55 -7.29 -14.01
N ALA A 679 16.00 -7.98 -13.00
CA ALA A 679 16.44 -7.81 -11.62
C ALA A 679 17.96 -8.05 -11.48
N GLY A 680 18.63 -7.21 -10.67
CA GLY A 680 20.08 -7.25 -10.48
C GLY A 680 20.90 -6.84 -11.72
N TYR A 681 20.28 -6.21 -12.72
CA TYR A 681 20.99 -5.67 -13.87
C TYR A 681 21.67 -4.34 -13.52
N GLU A 682 23.00 -4.32 -13.60
CA GLU A 682 23.81 -3.12 -13.47
C GLU A 682 24.46 -2.75 -14.81
N LYS A 683 24.48 -1.46 -15.13
CA LYS A 683 25.10 -0.97 -16.36
C LYS A 683 26.62 -0.91 -16.21
N ALA A 684 27.32 -1.85 -16.87
CA ALA A 684 28.78 -1.88 -16.94
C ALA A 684 29.40 -0.69 -17.71
N MET A 685 28.61 -0.04 -18.58
CA MET A 685 28.97 1.15 -19.34
C MET A 685 27.77 2.08 -19.44
N HIS A 686 28.07 3.35 -19.70
CA HIS A 686 27.09 4.43 -19.64
C HIS A 686 26.35 4.50 -18.30
N PRO A 687 27.04 4.37 -17.15
CA PRO A 687 26.41 4.51 -15.84
C PRO A 687 25.99 5.97 -15.64
N HIS A 688 24.99 6.19 -14.80
CA HIS A 688 24.59 7.52 -14.30
C HIS A 688 24.38 8.60 -15.39
N GLY A 689 23.17 8.68 -15.92
CA GLY A 689 22.77 9.63 -16.96
C GLY A 689 21.59 10.51 -16.57
N VAL A 690 21.00 11.15 -17.57
CA VAL A 690 19.71 11.83 -17.45
C VAL A 690 18.73 11.26 -18.46
N MET A 691 17.44 11.33 -18.14
CA MET A 691 16.36 10.86 -18.99
C MET A 691 15.25 11.91 -19.12
N ALA A 692 14.61 11.98 -20.28
CA ALA A 692 13.44 12.81 -20.53
C ALA A 692 12.42 12.09 -21.42
N LYS A 693 11.17 12.52 -21.35
CA LYS A 693 10.17 12.23 -22.38
C LYS A 693 10.47 13.05 -23.62
N VAL A 694 10.33 12.43 -24.78
CA VAL A 694 10.54 13.06 -26.08
C VAL A 694 9.44 12.69 -27.06
N LYS A 695 9.29 13.54 -28.09
CA LYS A 695 8.58 13.21 -29.33
C LYS A 695 9.54 13.37 -30.52
N PHE A 696 9.32 12.57 -31.55
CA PHE A 696 9.98 12.65 -32.84
C PHE A 696 8.96 13.06 -33.89
N THR A 697 9.13 14.27 -34.44
CA THR A 697 8.27 14.82 -35.49
C THR A 697 8.95 14.61 -36.84
N ALA A 698 8.38 13.75 -37.69
CA ALA A 698 8.94 13.48 -39.00
C ALA A 698 8.72 14.65 -39.97
N VAL A 699 9.64 14.85 -40.91
CA VAL A 699 9.42 15.74 -42.05
C VAL A 699 8.77 14.96 -43.20
N PRO A 700 7.84 15.55 -43.95
CA PRO A 700 7.15 14.84 -45.02
C PRO A 700 8.10 14.48 -46.17
N GLY A 701 7.83 13.35 -46.84
CA GLY A 701 8.44 13.00 -48.12
C GLY A 701 9.76 12.23 -48.07
N HIS A 702 10.30 11.88 -46.89
CA HIS A 702 11.46 10.99 -46.80
C HIS A 702 11.07 9.52 -47.03
N PRO A 703 12.01 8.65 -47.48
CA PRO A 703 11.66 7.29 -47.92
C PRO A 703 11.51 6.26 -46.79
N TYR A 704 11.95 6.55 -45.57
CA TYR A 704 11.98 5.56 -44.46
C TYR A 704 10.62 5.32 -43.83
N THR A 705 10.36 4.11 -43.33
CA THR A 705 9.03 3.69 -42.84
C THR A 705 8.97 3.50 -41.32
N GLY A 706 7.81 3.11 -40.80
CA GLY A 706 7.64 2.74 -39.39
C GLY A 706 7.72 3.94 -38.46
N LEU A 707 8.45 3.81 -37.36
CA LEU A 707 8.65 4.86 -36.35
C LEU A 707 9.43 6.07 -36.89
N PHE A 708 10.06 5.95 -38.07
CA PHE A 708 10.64 7.08 -38.77
C PHE A 708 9.60 8.02 -39.39
N GLN A 709 8.33 7.62 -39.47
CA GLN A 709 7.23 8.50 -39.93
C GLN A 709 6.62 9.34 -38.79
N GLY A 710 7.10 9.18 -37.55
CA GLY A 710 6.65 9.95 -36.39
C GLY A 710 6.49 9.06 -35.16
N ALA A 711 6.81 9.61 -33.99
CA ALA A 711 6.59 8.96 -32.70
C ALA A 711 6.40 10.00 -31.59
N ASP A 712 5.18 10.16 -31.10
CA ASP A 712 4.83 11.14 -30.07
C ASP A 712 5.19 10.72 -28.64
N SER A 713 5.55 9.45 -28.45
CA SER A 713 5.83 8.84 -27.14
C SER A 713 7.16 8.11 -27.19
N GLY A 714 8.18 8.72 -26.58
CA GLY A 714 9.48 8.10 -26.39
C GLY A 714 10.19 8.54 -25.12
N LEU A 715 11.18 7.75 -24.70
CA LEU A 715 12.15 8.14 -23.67
C LEU A 715 13.51 8.33 -24.32
N LEU A 716 14.17 9.43 -23.98
CA LEU A 716 15.54 9.72 -24.38
C LEU A 716 16.44 9.70 -23.16
N ARG A 717 17.50 8.90 -23.21
CA ARG A 717 18.55 8.87 -22.20
C ARG A 717 19.85 9.41 -22.77
N LEU A 718 20.46 10.36 -22.07
CA LEU A 718 21.76 10.93 -22.38
C LEU A 718 22.74 10.58 -21.25
N SER A 719 23.91 10.07 -21.60
CA SER A 719 24.89 9.55 -20.63
C SER A 719 26.29 9.56 -21.22
N VAL A 720 27.32 9.48 -20.36
CA VAL A 720 28.71 9.28 -20.78
C VAL A 720 29.17 7.87 -20.45
N ALA A 721 30.07 7.28 -21.25
CA ALA A 721 30.43 5.86 -21.15
C ALA A 721 30.99 5.42 -19.78
N GLY A 722 31.69 6.31 -19.08
CA GLY A 722 32.25 6.12 -17.74
C GLY A 722 32.82 7.45 -17.24
N ASP A 723 33.53 7.43 -16.11
CA ASP A 723 34.16 8.62 -15.53
C ASP A 723 35.00 9.41 -16.58
N PRO A 724 34.61 10.65 -16.94
CA PRO A 724 35.35 11.47 -17.90
C PRO A 724 36.81 11.72 -17.52
N ALA A 725 37.16 11.67 -16.23
CA ALA A 725 38.53 11.87 -15.78
C ALA A 725 39.47 10.72 -16.18
N THR A 726 38.93 9.51 -16.37
CA THR A 726 39.72 8.31 -16.71
C THR A 726 39.58 7.92 -18.17
N ASN A 727 38.40 8.11 -18.77
CA ASN A 727 38.07 7.59 -20.10
C ASN A 727 37.88 8.68 -21.18
N GLY A 728 38.03 9.95 -20.80
CA GLY A 728 37.63 11.08 -21.64
C GLY A 728 36.10 11.22 -21.74
N PHE A 729 35.64 12.32 -22.31
CA PHE A 729 34.21 12.59 -22.41
C PHE A 729 33.58 11.83 -23.59
N GLN A 730 32.85 10.75 -23.31
CA GLN A 730 32.28 9.84 -24.32
C GLN A 730 30.74 9.90 -24.32
N PRO A 731 30.12 10.92 -24.95
CA PRO A 731 28.67 11.11 -24.92
C PRO A 731 27.94 10.04 -25.73
N GLY A 732 26.85 9.56 -25.17
CA GLY A 732 25.96 8.57 -25.78
C GLY A 732 24.50 8.87 -25.55
N LEU A 733 23.71 8.52 -26.56
CA LEU A 733 22.28 8.70 -26.63
C LEU A 733 21.60 7.34 -26.75
N ALA A 734 20.51 7.13 -26.02
CA ALA A 734 19.60 6.01 -26.26
C ALA A 734 18.16 6.54 -26.36
N TRP A 735 17.51 6.27 -27.49
CA TRP A 735 16.12 6.61 -27.73
C TRP A 735 15.29 5.33 -27.74
N LYS A 736 14.24 5.31 -26.91
CA LYS A 736 13.17 4.31 -26.90
C LYS A 736 11.91 4.97 -27.47
N ALA A 737 11.34 4.38 -28.51
CA ALA A 737 10.06 4.75 -29.07
C ALA A 737 9.03 3.67 -28.70
N PHE A 738 7.98 4.06 -27.98
CA PHE A 738 6.95 3.14 -27.55
C PHE A 738 5.96 2.86 -28.66
N VAL A 739 5.49 1.62 -28.73
CA VAL A 739 4.60 1.12 -29.78
C VAL A 739 3.33 0.59 -29.13
N ASP A 740 2.17 0.97 -29.68
CA ASP A 740 0.88 0.47 -29.23
C ASP A 740 0.79 -1.04 -29.45
N GLY A 741 0.40 -1.78 -28.42
CA GLY A 741 0.12 -3.21 -28.53
C GLY A 741 1.34 -4.11 -28.80
N LYS A 742 2.56 -3.56 -28.81
CA LYS A 742 3.79 -4.28 -29.19
C LYS A 742 5.01 -3.83 -28.39
N PRO A 743 6.06 -4.66 -28.30
CA PRO A 743 7.33 -4.26 -27.70
C PRO A 743 7.89 -2.95 -28.29
N SER A 744 8.41 -2.10 -27.41
CA SER A 744 9.01 -0.83 -27.81
C SER A 744 10.31 -1.02 -28.59
N GLN A 745 10.61 -0.09 -29.49
CA GLN A 745 11.82 -0.12 -30.31
C GLN A 745 12.84 0.89 -29.85
N ASN A 746 14.12 0.60 -30.08
CA ASN A 746 15.21 1.38 -29.51
C ASN A 746 16.32 1.61 -30.52
N VAL A 747 17.00 2.74 -30.39
CA VAL A 747 18.27 3.01 -31.04
C VAL A 747 19.23 3.62 -30.02
N SER A 748 20.50 3.22 -30.07
CA SER A 748 21.58 3.89 -29.34
C SER A 748 22.56 4.50 -30.32
N ALA A 749 23.15 5.62 -29.94
CA ALA A 749 24.04 6.41 -30.79
C ALA A 749 25.20 6.98 -29.97
N LEU A 750 26.36 7.08 -30.61
CA LEU A 750 27.62 7.60 -30.05
C LEU A 750 28.25 8.58 -31.05
N TYR A 751 29.18 9.42 -30.58
CA TYR A 751 30.02 10.22 -31.46
C TYR A 751 31.11 9.33 -32.07
N THR A 752 32.02 8.83 -31.22
CA THR A 752 33.04 7.82 -31.55
C THR A 752 33.28 6.92 -30.33
N LEU A 753 34.01 5.82 -30.50
CA LEU A 753 34.37 4.93 -29.37
C LEU A 753 35.40 5.57 -28.42
N SER A 754 36.20 6.52 -28.90
CA SER A 754 37.13 7.31 -28.07
C SER A 754 36.47 8.55 -27.44
N GLY A 755 35.31 8.97 -27.95
CA GLY A 755 34.59 10.17 -27.51
C GLY A 755 35.21 11.47 -28.04
N GLN A 756 35.11 12.55 -27.25
CA GLN A 756 35.49 13.91 -27.65
C GLN A 756 36.54 14.53 -26.71
N GLY A 757 37.38 13.70 -26.09
CA GLY A 757 38.51 14.14 -25.28
C GLY A 757 38.08 14.97 -24.08
N SER A 758 38.69 16.15 -23.91
CA SER A 758 38.41 17.08 -22.80
C SER A 758 37.26 18.06 -23.07
N ASN A 759 36.54 17.91 -24.18
CA ASN A 759 35.36 18.75 -24.45
C ASN A 759 34.14 18.17 -23.71
N HIS A 760 33.68 18.83 -22.66
CA HIS A 760 32.53 18.37 -21.86
C HIS A 760 31.17 18.87 -22.37
N ASN A 761 31.12 19.59 -23.51
CA ASN A 761 29.85 19.99 -24.10
C ASN A 761 29.16 18.78 -24.77
N PHE A 762 28.08 18.29 -24.17
CA PHE A 762 27.35 17.10 -24.63
C PHE A 762 26.83 17.22 -26.08
N PHE A 763 26.55 18.44 -26.53
CA PHE A 763 25.99 18.73 -27.86
C PHE A 763 27.05 19.17 -28.88
N ALA A 764 28.35 19.05 -28.57
CA ALA A 764 29.43 19.47 -29.47
C ALA A 764 29.41 18.75 -30.83
N ASN A 765 29.08 17.45 -30.83
CA ASN A 765 29.16 16.59 -32.02
C ASN A 765 27.84 15.89 -32.32
N GLU A 766 27.63 15.51 -33.58
CA GLU A 766 26.51 14.64 -33.95
C GLU A 766 26.75 13.20 -33.50
N LEU A 767 25.68 12.51 -33.11
CA LEU A 767 25.71 11.12 -32.64
C LEU A 767 25.09 10.20 -33.70
N SER A 768 25.58 8.98 -33.83
CA SER A 768 25.10 8.00 -34.79
C SER A 768 25.14 6.58 -34.21
N GLN A 769 24.21 5.73 -34.65
CA GLN A 769 24.17 4.30 -34.28
C GLN A 769 25.27 3.46 -34.96
N PHE A 770 25.93 4.06 -35.95
CA PHE A 770 27.18 3.58 -36.52
C PHE A 770 28.32 4.52 -36.17
N VAL A 771 29.41 3.98 -35.63
CA VAL A 771 30.67 4.70 -35.39
C VAL A 771 31.80 4.14 -36.25
N LEU A 772 32.67 5.03 -36.72
CA LEU A 772 33.84 4.63 -37.49
C LEU A 772 34.88 4.01 -36.54
N PRO A 773 35.48 2.86 -36.89
CA PRO A 773 36.65 2.34 -36.17
C PRO A 773 37.83 3.33 -36.27
N GLU A 774 38.41 3.73 -35.14
CA GLU A 774 39.55 4.64 -35.08
C GLU A 774 40.88 3.86 -34.98
N THR A 775 41.97 4.41 -35.51
CA THR A 775 43.30 3.76 -35.50
C THR A 775 43.91 3.63 -34.11
N ASN A 776 43.45 4.43 -33.15
CA ASN A 776 43.87 4.44 -31.75
C ASN A 776 42.78 3.95 -30.80
N ASP A 777 41.70 3.34 -31.32
CA ASP A 777 40.73 2.66 -30.46
C ASP A 777 41.53 1.68 -29.59
N THR A 778 41.36 1.77 -28.27
CA THR A 778 41.98 0.78 -27.38
C THR A 778 41.52 -0.59 -27.85
N LEU A 779 42.46 -1.43 -28.28
CA LEU A 779 42.23 -2.77 -28.84
C LEU A 779 41.25 -3.64 -27.99
N GLY A 780 41.01 -3.27 -26.72
CA GLY A 780 40.08 -3.93 -25.81
C GLY A 780 38.59 -3.72 -26.07
N THR A 781 38.09 -2.54 -26.44
CA THR A 781 36.62 -2.28 -26.49
C THR A 781 35.94 -2.94 -27.68
N THR A 782 36.53 -2.85 -28.87
CA THR A 782 36.02 -3.52 -30.08
C THR A 782 36.08 -5.05 -29.94
N LEU A 783 37.11 -5.57 -29.25
CA LEU A 783 37.25 -7.00 -28.96
C LEU A 783 36.19 -7.50 -27.98
N LEU A 784 35.76 -6.67 -27.01
CA LEU A 784 34.68 -7.03 -26.08
C LEU A 784 33.33 -7.13 -26.80
N PHE A 785 32.99 -6.17 -27.66
CA PHE A 785 31.72 -6.17 -28.37
C PHE A 785 31.64 -7.22 -29.49
N SER A 786 32.78 -7.70 -30.00
CA SER A 786 32.81 -8.80 -30.98
C SER A 786 32.30 -10.13 -30.40
N LEU A 787 32.21 -10.26 -29.07
CA LEU A 787 31.62 -11.41 -28.40
C LEU A 787 30.11 -11.59 -28.72
N VAL A 788 29.41 -10.51 -29.10
CA VAL A 788 27.96 -10.54 -29.33
C VAL A 788 27.53 -10.14 -30.75
N SER A 789 28.40 -9.49 -31.54
CA SER A 789 28.12 -9.01 -32.90
C SER A 789 29.35 -9.11 -33.81
N LEU A 790 29.18 -9.50 -35.07
CA LEU A 790 30.22 -9.50 -36.10
C LEU A 790 30.57 -8.08 -36.57
N LYS A 791 29.68 -7.11 -36.34
CA LYS A 791 29.92 -5.68 -36.60
C LYS A 791 29.73 -4.87 -35.32
N PRO A 792 30.72 -4.86 -34.41
CA PRO A 792 30.61 -4.25 -33.09
C PRO A 792 30.38 -2.73 -33.10
N THR A 793 30.66 -2.05 -34.20
CA THR A 793 30.47 -0.60 -34.35
C THR A 793 29.17 -0.21 -35.06
N LEU A 794 28.29 -1.18 -35.37
CA LEU A 794 27.04 -0.97 -36.08
C LEU A 794 25.85 -1.55 -35.32
N LEU A 795 24.92 -0.69 -34.93
CA LEU A 795 23.58 -1.09 -34.51
C LEU A 795 22.58 -0.95 -35.66
N ARG A 796 21.69 -1.92 -35.78
CA ARG A 796 20.59 -1.88 -36.74
C ARG A 796 19.38 -1.14 -36.17
N VAL A 797 18.49 -0.76 -37.07
CA VAL A 797 17.27 0.01 -36.77
C VAL A 797 16.10 -0.46 -37.63
N ASP A 798 16.17 -1.70 -38.12
CA ASP A 798 15.17 -2.30 -38.99
C ASP A 798 13.87 -2.54 -38.22
N ASP A 799 13.97 -2.97 -36.96
CA ASP A 799 12.80 -3.17 -36.10
C ASP A 799 12.00 -1.85 -35.95
N MET A 800 12.67 -0.69 -35.99
CA MET A 800 12.01 0.62 -35.96
C MET A 800 11.28 0.94 -37.28
N ALA A 801 11.75 0.42 -38.41
CA ALA A 801 11.15 0.65 -39.73
C ALA A 801 9.97 -0.29 -40.03
N GLU A 802 9.86 -1.39 -39.28
CA GLU A 802 8.86 -2.45 -39.44
C GLU A 802 7.49 -2.13 -38.83
N VAL A 803 7.42 -1.16 -37.93
CA VAL A 803 6.21 -0.89 -37.16
C VAL A 803 5.95 0.61 -37.02
N THR A 804 4.70 1.03 -37.16
CA THR A 804 4.27 2.40 -36.85
C THR A 804 4.08 2.57 -35.34
N GLN A 805 3.98 3.81 -34.85
CA GLN A 805 3.69 4.03 -33.42
C GLN A 805 2.36 3.40 -32.98
N THR A 806 1.36 3.37 -33.88
CA THR A 806 0.04 2.74 -33.67
C THR A 806 0.06 1.20 -33.72
N GLY A 807 1.24 0.58 -33.74
CA GLY A 807 1.38 -0.87 -33.72
C GLY A 807 1.19 -1.57 -35.06
N GLN A 808 0.92 -0.83 -36.14
CA GLN A 808 0.70 -1.42 -37.47
C GLN A 808 2.03 -1.89 -38.07
N ALA A 809 2.04 -3.09 -38.62
CA ALA A 809 3.19 -3.60 -39.37
C ALA A 809 3.28 -2.90 -40.74
N VAL A 810 4.51 -2.60 -41.16
CA VAL A 810 4.80 -2.00 -42.46
C VAL A 810 5.04 -3.11 -43.49
N THR A 811 4.35 -3.05 -44.63
CA THR A 811 4.43 -4.08 -45.69
C THR A 811 5.69 -3.97 -46.57
N SER A 812 6.18 -2.76 -46.83
CA SER A 812 7.40 -2.50 -47.60
C SER A 812 8.39 -1.72 -46.75
N VAL A 813 9.08 -2.43 -45.86
CA VAL A 813 10.02 -1.86 -44.89
C VAL A 813 11.17 -1.15 -45.60
N LYS A 814 11.42 0.11 -45.21
CA LYS A 814 12.57 0.90 -45.65
C LYS A 814 13.30 1.43 -44.43
N ALA A 815 14.28 0.65 -43.97
CA ALA A 815 15.16 1.03 -42.88
C ALA A 815 16.37 1.84 -43.39
N PRO A 816 16.80 2.90 -42.68
CA PRO A 816 18.04 3.59 -43.00
C PRO A 816 19.26 2.73 -42.64
N THR A 817 20.32 2.85 -43.42
CA THR A 817 21.61 2.22 -43.11
C THR A 817 22.35 2.96 -41.99
N GLN A 818 22.13 4.28 -41.86
CA GLN A 818 22.72 5.11 -40.81
C GLN A 818 21.79 6.30 -40.49
N ILE A 819 21.74 6.70 -39.22
CA ILE A 819 21.00 7.83 -38.67
C ILE A 819 21.99 8.76 -37.98
N TYR A 820 21.79 10.07 -38.12
CA TYR A 820 22.57 11.11 -37.48
C TYR A 820 21.66 11.97 -36.62
N PHE A 821 21.92 12.02 -35.32
CA PHE A 821 21.33 12.96 -34.39
C PHE A 821 22.20 14.22 -34.36
N VAL A 822 21.77 15.25 -35.08
CA VAL A 822 22.54 16.50 -35.26
C VAL A 822 22.05 17.52 -34.24
N PRO A 823 22.87 17.90 -33.24
CA PRO A 823 22.46 18.86 -32.23
C PRO A 823 22.01 20.18 -32.83
N LYS A 824 20.97 20.76 -32.27
CA LYS A 824 20.54 22.11 -32.64
C LYS A 824 21.66 23.14 -32.39
N PRO A 825 21.92 24.08 -33.32
CA PRO A 825 23.00 25.06 -33.20
C PRO A 825 22.98 25.83 -31.87
N GLU A 826 21.79 26.20 -31.40
CA GLU A 826 21.58 26.92 -30.14
C GLU A 826 22.11 26.17 -28.90
N LEU A 827 22.05 24.83 -28.90
CA LEU A 827 22.53 24.00 -27.79
C LEU A 827 24.05 23.92 -27.75
N ARG A 828 24.73 24.04 -28.90
CA ARG A 828 26.20 24.02 -28.96
C ARG A 828 26.82 25.21 -28.25
N SER A 829 26.17 26.36 -28.29
CA SER A 829 26.64 27.58 -27.62
C SER A 829 26.20 27.68 -26.15
N LEU A 830 25.27 26.83 -25.71
CA LEU A 830 24.65 26.96 -24.38
C LEU A 830 25.55 26.45 -23.25
N PHE A 831 26.45 25.50 -23.55
CA PHE A 831 27.15 24.72 -22.54
C PHE A 831 28.67 24.79 -22.68
N SER A 832 29.35 24.75 -21.53
CA SER A 832 30.80 24.88 -21.45
C SER A 832 31.51 23.64 -22.00
N SER A 833 32.64 23.84 -22.67
CA SER A 833 33.55 22.74 -23.02
C SER A 833 34.48 22.35 -21.87
N ALA A 834 34.57 23.14 -20.79
CA ALA A 834 35.45 22.90 -19.66
C ALA A 834 34.93 21.76 -18.76
N ALA A 835 35.81 21.14 -17.97
CA ALA A 835 35.44 20.01 -17.13
C ALA A 835 34.36 20.37 -16.08
N HIS A 836 33.22 19.69 -16.15
CA HIS A 836 32.10 19.75 -15.20
C HIS A 836 31.23 18.49 -15.36
N ASP A 837 30.24 18.33 -14.47
CA ASP A 837 29.22 17.28 -14.57
C ASP A 837 28.12 17.69 -15.55
N PHE A 838 28.13 17.06 -16.74
CA PHE A 838 27.20 17.34 -17.84
C PHE A 838 25.72 17.18 -17.45
N ARG A 839 25.40 16.45 -16.38
CA ARG A 839 24.01 16.27 -15.94
C ARG A 839 23.41 17.58 -15.43
N SER A 840 24.23 18.48 -14.88
CA SER A 840 23.81 19.82 -14.47
C SER A 840 23.34 20.65 -15.67
N ASP A 841 24.07 20.55 -16.78
CA ASP A 841 23.73 21.23 -18.03
C ASP A 841 22.42 20.67 -18.60
N LEU A 842 22.30 19.35 -18.71
CA LEU A 842 21.13 18.73 -19.31
C LEU A 842 19.84 18.94 -18.51
N THR A 843 19.92 18.91 -17.17
CA THR A 843 18.75 19.15 -16.29
C THR A 843 18.23 20.59 -16.32
N SER A 844 18.99 21.53 -16.90
CA SER A 844 18.51 22.89 -17.16
C SER A 844 17.54 23.00 -18.35
N LEU A 845 17.48 21.97 -19.21
CA LEU A 845 16.62 21.96 -20.40
C LEU A 845 15.19 21.57 -20.03
N THR A 846 14.22 22.33 -20.54
CA THR A 846 12.80 22.18 -20.23
C THR A 846 12.00 21.58 -21.39
N ALA A 847 10.76 21.17 -21.12
CA ALA A 847 9.82 20.70 -22.16
C ALA A 847 9.65 21.75 -23.27
N GLY A 848 9.57 21.31 -24.52
CA GLY A 848 9.54 22.15 -25.72
C GLY A 848 10.93 22.43 -26.33
N THR A 849 12.02 22.10 -25.64
CA THR A 849 13.37 22.24 -26.19
C THR A 849 13.58 21.26 -27.34
N LYS A 850 13.99 21.77 -28.51
CA LYS A 850 14.37 20.97 -29.67
C LYS A 850 15.83 20.55 -29.52
N LEU A 851 16.10 19.25 -29.51
CA LEU A 851 17.44 18.72 -29.23
C LEU A 851 18.23 18.42 -30.50
N TYR A 852 17.60 17.70 -31.43
CA TYR A 852 18.29 17.17 -32.59
C TYR A 852 17.46 17.34 -33.86
N ASP A 853 18.10 17.77 -34.94
CA ASP A 853 17.65 17.41 -36.28
C ASP A 853 18.14 16.00 -36.60
N VAL A 854 17.24 15.12 -37.03
CA VAL A 854 17.57 13.73 -37.34
C VAL A 854 17.71 13.58 -38.84
N TYR A 855 18.85 13.09 -39.30
CA TYR A 855 19.13 12.79 -40.70
C TYR A 855 19.32 11.29 -40.89
N ALA A 856 19.02 10.77 -42.07
CA ALA A 856 19.24 9.36 -42.37
C ALA A 856 19.66 9.15 -43.83
N THR A 857 20.39 8.06 -44.07
CA THR A 857 20.83 7.64 -45.41
C THR A 857 20.57 6.16 -45.64
N SER A 858 20.44 5.77 -46.92
CA SER A 858 20.40 4.39 -47.38
C SER A 858 21.72 3.96 -48.02
N MET A 859 22.72 4.86 -48.05
CA MET A 859 24.01 4.57 -48.65
C MET A 859 24.73 3.47 -47.86
N GLU A 860 25.26 2.48 -48.57
CA GLU A 860 25.96 1.35 -47.99
C GLU A 860 27.18 1.79 -47.15
N ILE A 861 27.37 1.15 -45.99
CA ILE A 861 28.54 1.37 -45.15
C ILE A 861 29.75 0.62 -45.72
N LYS A 862 30.58 1.37 -46.44
CA LYS A 862 31.88 0.91 -46.96
C LYS A 862 33.01 1.21 -45.98
N THR A 863 33.96 0.27 -45.89
CA THR A 863 35.20 0.38 -45.11
C THR A 863 36.43 0.16 -46.01
N SER A 864 37.57 0.67 -45.59
CA SER A 864 38.87 0.57 -46.23
C SER A 864 39.95 0.47 -45.15
N ILE A 865 41.07 -0.17 -45.47
CA ILE A 865 42.26 -0.16 -44.61
C ILE A 865 42.95 1.21 -44.60
N LEU A 866 42.65 2.09 -45.56
CA LEU A 866 43.22 3.43 -45.66
C LEU A 866 42.34 4.44 -44.90
N PRO A 867 42.87 5.12 -43.86
CA PRO A 867 42.08 6.08 -43.07
C PRO A 867 41.53 7.26 -43.89
N SER A 868 42.27 7.73 -44.90
CA SER A 868 41.80 8.77 -45.83
C SER A 868 40.58 8.33 -46.65
N THR A 869 40.55 7.05 -47.06
CA THR A 869 39.44 6.48 -47.83
C THR A 869 38.22 6.28 -46.94
N ASN A 870 38.39 5.81 -45.70
CA ASN A 870 37.30 5.74 -44.71
C ASN A 870 36.66 7.10 -44.46
N ARG A 871 37.47 8.15 -44.29
CA ARG A 871 36.96 9.53 -44.15
C ARG A 871 36.18 9.97 -45.38
N SER A 872 36.66 9.66 -46.58
CA SER A 872 35.93 9.97 -47.83
C SER A 872 34.58 9.24 -47.89
N TYR A 873 34.54 7.94 -47.60
CA TYR A 873 33.28 7.17 -47.56
C TYR A 873 32.31 7.71 -46.51
N ALA A 874 32.81 8.08 -45.32
CA ALA A 874 31.98 8.69 -44.29
C ALA A 874 31.41 10.04 -44.74
N GLN A 875 32.21 10.89 -45.37
CA GLN A 875 31.75 12.17 -45.91
C GLN A 875 30.69 11.99 -47.00
N GLN A 876 30.90 11.06 -47.94
CA GLN A 876 29.91 10.74 -48.98
C GLN A 876 28.59 10.25 -48.37
N ARG A 877 28.64 9.35 -47.38
CA ARG A 877 27.45 8.90 -46.65
C ARG A 877 26.75 10.05 -45.96
N ARG A 878 27.48 10.89 -45.23
CA ARG A 878 26.90 12.04 -44.53
C ARG A 878 26.26 13.05 -45.49
N ASN A 879 26.89 13.30 -46.65
CA ASN A 879 26.36 14.17 -47.70
C ASN A 879 25.10 13.60 -48.37
N SER A 880 24.94 12.27 -48.41
CA SER A 880 23.74 11.60 -48.93
C SER A 880 22.58 11.57 -47.93
N ALA A 881 22.81 11.92 -46.67
CA ALA A 881 21.79 11.85 -45.64
C ALA A 881 20.76 12.98 -45.79
N VAL A 882 19.48 12.61 -45.76
CA VAL A 882 18.35 13.54 -45.81
C VAL A 882 17.78 13.77 -44.43
N LYS A 883 17.28 14.98 -44.14
CA LYS A 883 16.56 15.24 -42.89
C LYS A 883 15.29 14.40 -42.86
N ILE A 884 15.08 13.65 -41.79
CA ILE A 884 13.89 12.81 -41.59
C ILE A 884 12.98 13.32 -40.48
N GLY A 885 13.47 14.16 -39.57
CA GLY A 885 12.63 14.74 -38.54
C GLY A 885 13.39 15.57 -37.53
N GLU A 886 12.71 15.89 -36.44
CA GLU A 886 13.21 16.65 -35.31
C GLU A 886 12.80 15.97 -34.00
N MET A 887 13.71 15.96 -33.03
CA MET A 887 13.47 15.43 -31.69
C MET A 887 13.31 16.57 -30.69
N GLU A 888 12.19 16.57 -29.98
CA GLU A 888 11.80 17.61 -29.02
C GLU A 888 11.48 17.01 -27.65
N LEU A 889 11.90 17.69 -26.59
CA LEU A 889 11.55 17.35 -25.22
C LEU A 889 10.06 17.56 -24.95
N THR A 890 9.42 16.58 -24.31
CA THR A 890 8.05 16.71 -23.77
C THR A 890 8.02 16.66 -22.24
N SER A 891 9.20 16.56 -21.61
CA SER A 891 9.46 16.83 -20.19
C SER A 891 10.85 17.44 -20.03
N PRO A 892 11.17 18.06 -18.88
CA PRO A 892 12.56 18.30 -18.49
C PRO A 892 13.36 17.00 -18.39
N PHE A 893 14.69 17.11 -18.46
CA PHE A 893 15.58 16.01 -18.08
C PHE A 893 15.62 15.83 -16.57
N ILE A 894 15.66 14.58 -16.11
CA ILE A 894 15.90 14.22 -14.72
C ILE A 894 17.00 13.17 -14.61
N ALA A 895 17.76 13.21 -13.51
CA ALA A 895 18.64 12.12 -13.11
C ALA A 895 17.91 11.25 -12.08
N SER A 896 17.92 9.93 -12.29
CA SER A 896 17.17 9.00 -11.43
C SER A 896 17.80 7.61 -11.41
N ALA A 897 17.63 6.88 -10.31
CA ALA A 897 18.14 5.51 -10.19
C ALA A 897 17.50 4.57 -11.23
N PHE A 898 16.22 4.77 -11.57
CA PHE A 898 15.55 4.03 -12.63
C PHE A 898 16.09 4.41 -14.02
N GLY A 899 16.38 5.69 -14.28
CA GLY A 899 17.07 6.10 -15.50
C GLY A 899 18.46 5.47 -15.65
N ASP A 900 19.11 5.17 -14.53
CA ASP A 900 20.45 4.61 -14.50
C ASP A 900 20.49 3.11 -14.69
N ASN A 901 19.61 2.36 -14.02
CA ASN A 901 19.65 0.90 -14.09
C ASN A 901 18.32 0.26 -14.50
N GLY A 902 17.18 0.91 -14.25
CA GLY A 902 15.85 0.34 -14.44
C GLY A 902 15.31 0.37 -15.87
N VAL A 903 15.57 1.41 -16.67
CA VAL A 903 15.12 1.44 -18.08
C VAL A 903 16.05 0.61 -18.98
N PHE A 904 15.45 -0.21 -19.84
CA PHE A 904 16.17 -1.12 -20.72
C PHE A 904 16.05 -0.72 -22.20
N PHE A 905 17.19 -0.50 -22.82
CA PHE A 905 17.32 -0.26 -24.25
C PHE A 905 17.99 -1.48 -24.88
N LYS A 906 17.22 -2.25 -25.66
CA LYS A 906 17.72 -3.39 -26.45
C LYS A 906 18.52 -2.87 -27.64
N HIS A 907 19.62 -3.54 -27.95
CA HIS A 907 20.38 -3.32 -29.19
C HIS A 907 19.93 -4.32 -30.25
N GLN A 908 19.76 -3.86 -31.49
CA GLN A 908 19.58 -4.74 -32.64
C GLN A 908 20.94 -4.97 -33.29
N ARG A 909 21.34 -6.23 -33.38
CA ARG A 909 22.65 -6.59 -33.92
C ARG A 909 22.63 -6.62 -35.44
N HIS A 910 23.83 -6.68 -36.04
CA HIS A 910 23.94 -6.85 -37.48
C HIS A 910 23.32 -8.17 -37.96
N GLU A 911 23.48 -9.22 -37.15
CA GLU A 911 23.06 -10.60 -37.44
C GLU A 911 21.55 -10.81 -37.33
N ASP A 912 20.84 -9.91 -36.65
CA ASP A 912 19.38 -9.98 -36.49
C ASP A 912 18.64 -9.49 -37.77
N LYS A 913 19.27 -9.67 -38.95
CA LYS A 913 18.79 -9.20 -40.25
C LYS A 913 17.56 -9.95 -40.74
#